data_AF-A0A929VKU8-F1
#
_entry.id   AF-A0A929VKU8-F1
#
_cell.length_a   1.000
_cell.length_b   1.000
_cell.length_c   1.000
_cell.angle_alpha   90.00
_cell.angle_beta   90.00
_cell.angle_gamma   90.00
#
_symmetry.space_group_name_H-M   'P 1'
#
loop_
_entity.id
_entity.type
_entity.pdbx_description
1 polymer ?
#
loop_
_entity_poly.entity_id
_entity_poly.type
_entity_poly.pdbx_seq_one_letter_code
_entity_poly.pdbx_strand_id
1 'polypeptide(L)'
;MRVLKKSYLLLFSLVLVLNFGVSSNHFAEESSNNYKEIVYIDGVFYVKEKPANGWYIYEKIIYYFKDGKIFTGHIQIGKRYKYVVNGLYAYGYANGIFYDYGSPYNGWKYDGIKEFYFKEGKKFTGTIKEDDGEKYIINGEYAKGYIEGLFYSDGKLGDRWIDDGTALYFFRDGKKFTGKAVDGNEKRYFVNGKYANGVYEGKFYKDGVETAGNVYVNGVFYVKGKPANGWYEDEDITFYFKEGKKFTGFIQIGKINKYIVNGRYAYGYANDIFYTYGVPVNGWQFDGIKKFYFKEGKKFTGTIKEDDEEKYIINGEYTRGYIRGLFYSDGKIANWWVNDGTAWYFFQDGKKFTGLGVDGNGERYFVNGKYANGDYEGKFYKDGVETTEKTYINDVFYVNGKVVSGWYDDGTAWYFFKDGKKLTGKAVDGNGEMQFFNGKYANRYIDNIYYKDGKLANWWCDDGTAWYFFQDGKKFTGLGVDGNGERYFVNGKYANGIYNDKLYKDGVETTEKIYINDIFYVNGKLANWWYDDGTAWYFFKDGKKLTGKAVDGNGEMYFSNGKYANTYVDGIFCYEGKPTNGWFDDGNAWYFFKDGKKFTGHGVDGNGERYFVEGKYPNGFYEGKLYKDGVEAKGKVYVNGIFYDEKNLPANGWYDDGNEWFFFRNGKKFTGKAVDGNGEMDFVNGKYKRNNKVYSASEGVQKRIVEAAHNTSSPGPNLCARWVSTVYRNAGLGYIGGNANDMYRKHTFTSDIADLKLGMLVAVESSSSGSRMGKIYGHVGIYIGDGKVMDSVGYKKISTLEEWIKTYCQHSPVGFGYPPSVEKK
;
A
#
# COMPACT_ATOMS: atom_id res chain seq x y z
N MET A 1 24.81 -11.19 1.14
CA MET A 1 23.99 -10.22 1.92
C MET A 1 24.24 -10.50 3.40
N ARG A 2 24.39 -9.61 4.38
CA ARG A 2 24.62 -8.14 4.59
C ARG A 2 24.82 -8.01 6.14
N VAL A 3 25.63 -7.18 6.82
CA VAL A 3 26.43 -5.97 6.53
C VAL A 3 27.71 -5.92 7.42
N LEU A 4 28.91 -5.93 6.82
CA LEU A 4 30.04 -5.00 7.05
C LEU A 4 30.28 -4.29 8.43
N LYS A 5 31.58 -4.23 8.81
CA LYS A 5 32.43 -3.04 9.16
C LYS A 5 33.06 -2.93 10.58
N LYS A 6 34.30 -2.40 10.58
CA LYS A 6 35.08 -1.73 11.68
C LYS A 6 35.61 -2.62 12.83
N SER A 7 36.74 -2.31 13.51
CA SER A 7 37.80 -1.30 13.27
C SER A 7 39.04 -1.56 14.16
N TYR A 8 40.25 -1.20 13.70
CA TYR A 8 41.39 -0.73 14.52
C TYR A 8 42.25 0.24 13.67
N LEU A 9 42.90 1.26 14.28
CA LEU A 9 43.56 2.38 13.58
C LEU A 9 44.52 3.17 14.52
N LEU A 10 45.44 3.97 13.94
CA LEU A 10 46.31 5.02 14.55
C LEU A 10 47.57 4.49 15.28
N LEU A 11 48.79 5.10 15.23
CA LEU A 11 49.41 6.26 14.54
C LEU A 11 50.98 6.06 14.54
N PHE A 12 51.84 7.02 14.16
CA PHE A 12 52.32 7.28 12.77
C PHE A 12 53.58 8.21 12.78
N SER A 13 54.70 7.82 12.17
CA SER A 13 55.99 8.59 12.10
C SER A 13 56.92 8.00 11.00
N LEU A 14 57.83 8.66 10.25
CA LEU A 14 58.37 10.05 10.10
C LEU A 14 59.39 10.54 11.17
N VAL A 15 60.54 11.19 10.89
CA VAL A 15 61.16 11.77 9.64
C VAL A 15 62.71 11.66 9.74
N LEU A 16 63.47 11.40 8.64
CA LEU A 16 64.71 12.14 8.29
C LEU A 16 65.34 11.82 6.89
N VAL A 17 65.37 12.86 6.04
CA VAL A 17 66.44 13.42 5.16
C VAL A 17 67.48 12.53 4.43
N LEU A 18 67.86 13.03 3.23
CA LEU A 18 68.91 12.60 2.30
C LEU A 18 70.31 12.32 2.87
N ASN A 19 71.05 11.47 2.15
CA ASN A 19 72.50 11.54 1.85
C ASN A 19 72.80 10.46 0.78
N PHE A 20 73.38 10.67 -0.42
CA PHE A 20 74.69 11.25 -0.74
C PHE A 20 75.70 11.01 0.40
N GLY A 21 76.60 10.03 0.36
CA GLY A 21 77.46 9.68 -0.77
C GLY A 21 78.90 10.06 -0.39
N VAL A 22 79.80 9.07 -0.34
CA VAL A 22 81.26 9.21 -0.11
C VAL A 22 81.71 9.70 1.28
N SER A 23 82.18 8.76 2.12
CA SER A 23 83.43 8.88 2.90
C SER A 23 83.79 7.49 3.45
N SER A 24 84.89 6.80 3.08
CA SER A 24 86.32 7.13 2.92
C SER A 24 87.14 6.96 4.21
N ASN A 25 87.86 5.85 4.29
CA ASN A 25 89.22 5.69 4.85
C ASN A 25 89.65 4.26 4.45
N HIS A 26 90.57 4.09 3.49
CA HIS A 26 92.02 4.16 3.71
C HIS A 26 92.47 3.43 4.98
N PHE A 27 92.95 2.21 4.81
CA PHE A 27 94.32 1.90 5.20
C PHE A 27 94.97 1.05 4.10
N ALA A 28 95.99 1.61 3.45
CA ALA A 28 96.98 0.81 2.76
C ALA A 28 97.97 0.32 3.81
N GLU A 29 98.18 -0.99 3.90
CA GLU A 29 99.31 -1.53 4.66
C GLU A 29 100.53 -1.50 3.74
N GLU A 30 101.52 -0.66 4.08
CA GLU A 30 102.70 -0.46 3.24
C GLU A 30 103.60 -1.71 3.22
N SER A 31 103.42 -2.55 2.20
CA SER A 31 104.51 -3.39 1.70
C SER A 31 105.12 -2.73 0.47
N SER A 32 106.21 -2.02 0.74
CA SER A 32 107.11 -1.42 -0.24
C SER A 32 107.40 -2.35 -1.43
N ASN A 33 107.12 -1.87 -2.65
CA ASN A 33 108.17 -1.34 -3.53
C ASN A 33 107.65 -1.03 -4.94
N ASN A 34 107.83 0.23 -5.36
CA ASN A 34 107.56 0.73 -6.72
C ASN A 34 106.11 0.56 -7.19
N TYR A 35 105.30 1.62 -7.04
CA TYR A 35 104.20 1.88 -7.96
C TYR A 35 104.80 1.95 -9.38
N LYS A 36 104.56 0.93 -10.18
CA LYS A 36 104.91 0.91 -11.61
C LYS A 36 103.61 1.21 -12.35
N GLU A 37 103.60 2.28 -13.14
CA GLU A 37 102.43 2.58 -13.98
C GLU A 37 102.11 1.37 -14.87
N ILE A 38 100.83 0.98 -14.83
CA ILE A 38 100.29 -0.11 -15.62
C ILE A 38 99.60 0.50 -16.83
N VAL A 39 100.16 0.27 -18.02
CA VAL A 39 99.72 0.87 -19.27
C VAL A 39 98.89 -0.15 -20.04
N TYR A 40 97.69 0.23 -20.45
CA TYR A 40 96.80 -0.61 -21.24
C TYR A 40 97.01 -0.33 -22.73
N ILE A 41 97.38 -1.36 -23.49
CA ILE A 41 97.61 -1.28 -24.95
C ILE A 41 97.00 -2.54 -25.58
N ASP A 42 96.18 -2.35 -26.62
CA ASP A 42 95.61 -3.40 -27.49
C ASP A 42 95.12 -4.67 -26.78
N GLY A 43 94.36 -4.49 -25.68
CA GLY A 43 93.72 -5.59 -24.96
C GLY A 43 94.56 -6.24 -23.85
N VAL A 44 95.76 -5.72 -23.57
CA VAL A 44 96.69 -6.26 -22.57
C VAL A 44 97.25 -5.14 -21.68
N PHE A 45 97.36 -5.42 -20.38
CA PHE A 45 97.95 -4.52 -19.39
C PHE A 45 99.44 -4.82 -19.22
N TYR A 46 100.29 -3.82 -19.40
CA TYR A 46 101.76 -3.91 -19.32
C TYR A 46 102.33 -3.11 -18.16
N VAL A 47 103.38 -3.64 -17.53
CA VAL A 47 104.13 -3.01 -16.44
C VAL A 47 105.61 -3.06 -16.81
N LYS A 48 106.20 -1.89 -17.13
CA LYS A 48 107.57 -1.78 -17.69
C LYS A 48 107.78 -2.77 -18.86
N GLU A 49 106.99 -2.59 -19.92
CA GLU A 49 107.07 -3.32 -21.20
C GLU A 49 106.82 -4.85 -21.12
N LYS A 50 106.42 -5.39 -19.97
CA LYS A 50 106.05 -6.80 -19.80
C LYS A 50 104.60 -6.97 -19.33
N PRO A 51 103.87 -8.01 -19.76
CA PRO A 51 102.49 -8.25 -19.32
C PRO A 51 102.37 -8.34 -17.79
N ALA A 52 101.38 -7.66 -17.21
CA ALA A 52 101.16 -7.61 -15.77
C ALA A 52 100.79 -8.99 -15.19
N ASN A 53 101.54 -9.46 -14.20
CA ASN A 53 101.30 -10.73 -13.52
C ASN A 53 101.56 -10.56 -12.01
N GLY A 54 100.52 -10.72 -11.18
CA GLY A 54 100.47 -10.30 -9.77
C GLY A 54 99.34 -9.31 -9.45
N TRP A 55 99.25 -8.87 -8.18
CA TRP A 55 98.32 -7.82 -7.76
C TRP A 55 98.84 -6.43 -8.17
N TYR A 56 98.03 -5.65 -8.88
CA TYR A 56 98.35 -4.27 -9.28
C TYR A 56 97.11 -3.36 -9.15
N ILE A 57 97.34 -2.05 -9.00
CA ILE A 57 96.26 -1.06 -8.97
C ILE A 57 95.95 -0.61 -10.39
N TYR A 58 94.67 -0.69 -10.76
CA TYR A 58 94.11 -0.06 -11.95
C TYR A 58 92.83 0.69 -11.55
N GLU A 59 92.64 1.91 -12.05
CA GLU A 59 91.50 2.79 -11.71
C GLU A 59 91.19 2.88 -10.19
N LYS A 60 92.25 2.91 -9.36
CA LYS A 60 92.22 2.97 -7.88
C LYS A 60 91.78 1.69 -7.15
N ILE A 61 91.53 0.58 -7.84
CA ILE A 61 91.22 -0.73 -7.24
C ILE A 61 92.38 -1.70 -7.46
N ILE A 62 92.70 -2.52 -6.45
CA ILE A 62 93.73 -3.57 -6.56
C ILE A 62 93.11 -4.81 -7.21
N TYR A 63 93.60 -5.20 -8.37
CA TYR A 63 93.19 -6.41 -9.09
C TYR A 63 94.36 -7.39 -9.23
N TYR A 64 94.09 -8.69 -9.16
CA TYR A 64 95.04 -9.73 -9.55
C TYR A 64 95.04 -9.92 -11.07
N PHE A 65 96.15 -9.57 -11.70
CA PHE A 65 96.41 -9.81 -13.12
C PHE A 65 97.24 -11.08 -13.29
N LYS A 66 97.04 -11.76 -14.42
CA LYS A 66 97.91 -12.83 -14.89
C LYS A 66 98.14 -12.66 -16.39
N ASP A 67 99.39 -12.71 -16.80
CA ASP A 67 99.84 -12.61 -18.20
C ASP A 67 99.21 -11.39 -18.95
N GLY A 68 99.10 -10.27 -18.23
CA GLY A 68 98.58 -8.99 -18.70
C GLY A 68 97.06 -8.88 -18.78
N LYS A 69 96.30 -9.80 -18.17
CA LYS A 69 94.83 -9.73 -18.11
C LYS A 69 94.32 -9.92 -16.68
N ILE A 70 93.20 -9.28 -16.35
CA ILE A 70 92.52 -9.47 -15.06
C ILE A 70 92.09 -10.95 -14.94
N PHE A 71 92.44 -11.62 -13.84
CA PHE A 71 92.39 -13.09 -13.74
C PHE A 71 91.26 -13.62 -12.87
N THR A 72 90.65 -14.73 -13.31
CA THR A 72 89.66 -15.52 -12.56
C THR A 72 90.20 -16.93 -12.38
N GLY A 73 90.26 -17.43 -11.15
CA GLY A 73 90.82 -18.74 -10.84
C GLY A 73 91.25 -18.91 -9.38
N HIS A 74 91.84 -20.06 -9.06
CA HIS A 74 92.55 -20.23 -7.79
C HIS A 74 93.92 -19.54 -7.86
N ILE A 75 94.25 -18.76 -6.84
CA ILE A 75 95.59 -18.23 -6.59
C ILE A 75 96.11 -18.78 -5.26
N GLN A 76 97.41 -19.03 -5.19
CA GLN A 76 98.05 -19.48 -3.95
C GLN A 76 98.57 -18.27 -3.17
N ILE A 77 98.24 -18.20 -1.87
CA ILE A 77 98.71 -17.16 -0.95
C ILE A 77 99.25 -17.86 0.29
N GLY A 78 100.58 -17.88 0.42
CA GLY A 78 101.27 -18.71 1.41
C GLY A 78 100.93 -20.20 1.24
N LYS A 79 100.40 -20.82 2.29
CA LYS A 79 99.99 -22.24 2.30
C LYS A 79 98.50 -22.47 2.00
N ARG A 80 97.74 -21.44 1.60
CA ARG A 80 96.30 -21.57 1.29
C ARG A 80 96.01 -21.13 -0.14
N TYR A 81 95.14 -21.87 -0.82
CA TYR A 81 94.52 -21.40 -2.06
C TYR A 81 93.33 -20.52 -1.73
N LYS A 82 93.19 -19.43 -2.48
CA LYS A 82 92.04 -18.51 -2.45
C LYS A 82 91.45 -18.46 -3.86
N TYR A 83 90.13 -18.49 -3.98
CA TYR A 83 89.49 -18.23 -5.28
C TYR A 83 89.37 -16.72 -5.50
N VAL A 84 89.74 -16.27 -6.70
CA VAL A 84 89.52 -14.90 -7.19
C VAL A 84 88.66 -14.92 -8.45
N VAL A 85 87.80 -13.91 -8.59
CA VAL A 85 86.94 -13.67 -9.75
C VAL A 85 87.16 -12.23 -10.20
N ASN A 86 87.46 -12.05 -11.49
CA ASN A 86 87.78 -10.77 -12.11
C ASN A 86 88.80 -9.97 -11.28
N GLY A 87 89.86 -10.64 -10.85
CA GLY A 87 90.96 -10.06 -10.09
C GLY A 87 90.68 -9.78 -8.61
N LEU A 88 89.50 -10.10 -8.06
CA LEU A 88 89.12 -9.83 -6.67
C LEU A 88 88.81 -11.13 -5.91
N TYR A 89 88.97 -11.18 -4.58
CA TYR A 89 88.62 -12.36 -3.79
C TYR A 89 87.14 -12.73 -3.92
N ALA A 90 86.86 -14.02 -4.16
CA ALA A 90 85.49 -14.50 -4.31
C ALA A 90 84.71 -14.37 -2.99
N TYR A 91 83.64 -13.58 -3.00
CA TYR A 91 82.71 -13.42 -1.89
C TYR A 91 81.30 -13.78 -2.38
N GLY A 92 80.67 -14.77 -1.76
CA GLY A 92 79.45 -15.41 -2.26
C GLY A 92 79.73 -16.64 -3.14
N TYR A 93 78.78 -17.00 -4.00
CA TYR A 93 78.90 -18.19 -4.85
C TYR A 93 79.88 -18.01 -6.02
N ALA A 94 80.81 -18.94 -6.16
CA ALA A 94 81.60 -19.16 -7.37
C ALA A 94 81.70 -20.67 -7.64
N ASN A 95 81.62 -21.11 -8.90
CA ASN A 95 81.77 -22.52 -9.30
C ASN A 95 80.94 -23.54 -8.48
N GLY A 96 79.74 -23.16 -8.02
CA GLY A 96 78.87 -24.03 -7.21
C GLY A 96 79.31 -24.21 -5.74
N ILE A 97 80.22 -23.38 -5.24
CA ILE A 97 80.69 -23.35 -3.84
C ILE A 97 80.47 -21.94 -3.30
N PHE A 98 79.94 -21.82 -2.09
CA PHE A 98 79.83 -20.54 -1.38
C PHE A 98 81.15 -20.22 -0.68
N TYR A 99 81.82 -19.15 -1.13
CA TYR A 99 83.08 -18.67 -0.60
C TYR A 99 82.87 -17.44 0.31
N ASP A 100 83.54 -17.41 1.45
CA ASP A 100 83.70 -16.22 2.28
C ASP A 100 85.18 -15.79 2.21
N TYR A 101 85.40 -14.56 1.75
CA TYR A 101 86.71 -13.98 1.42
C TYR A 101 87.68 -14.95 0.69
N GLY A 102 87.17 -15.66 -0.32
CA GLY A 102 87.91 -16.62 -1.15
C GLY A 102 88.16 -18.00 -0.54
N SER A 103 87.51 -18.39 0.57
CA SER A 103 87.56 -19.75 1.14
C SER A 103 86.16 -20.37 1.36
N PRO A 104 85.95 -21.69 1.15
CA PRO A 104 84.63 -22.31 1.29
C PRO A 104 84.03 -22.20 2.71
N TYR A 105 82.76 -21.83 2.80
CA TYR A 105 82.09 -21.54 4.07
C TYR A 105 81.60 -22.80 4.82
N ASN A 106 81.56 -22.76 6.16
CA ASN A 106 81.04 -23.82 7.01
C ASN A 106 80.19 -23.21 8.14
N GLY A 107 79.02 -23.80 8.44
CA GLY A 107 78.05 -23.33 9.42
C GLY A 107 76.75 -22.80 8.80
N TRP A 108 75.84 -22.32 9.65
CA TRP A 108 74.61 -21.62 9.22
C TRP A 108 74.96 -20.27 8.57
N LYS A 109 74.38 -19.98 7.39
CA LYS A 109 74.46 -18.66 6.74
C LYS A 109 73.08 -18.24 6.24
N TYR A 110 72.66 -17.03 6.57
CA TYR A 110 71.49 -16.37 5.97
C TYR A 110 71.79 -15.97 4.52
N ASP A 111 70.94 -16.37 3.57
CA ASP A 111 71.14 -16.10 2.14
C ASP A 111 70.41 -14.85 1.61
N GLY A 112 69.69 -14.14 2.48
CA GLY A 112 68.83 -13.02 2.14
C GLY A 112 67.33 -13.34 2.26
N ILE A 113 66.95 -14.63 2.35
CA ILE A 113 65.57 -15.03 2.64
C ILE A 113 65.50 -15.97 3.86
N LYS A 114 66.40 -16.95 3.96
CA LYS A 114 66.48 -17.83 5.15
C LYS A 114 67.91 -18.35 5.42
N GLU A 115 68.07 -19.00 6.56
CA GLU A 115 69.33 -19.67 6.90
C GLU A 115 69.42 -21.06 6.28
N PHE A 116 70.61 -21.41 5.80
CA PHE A 116 70.97 -22.75 5.36
C PHE A 116 72.27 -23.19 6.04
N TYR A 117 72.35 -24.46 6.46
CA TYR A 117 73.59 -25.03 6.98
C TYR A 117 74.51 -25.45 5.83
N PHE A 118 75.70 -24.86 5.79
CA PHE A 118 76.75 -25.17 4.81
C PHE A 118 77.87 -26.02 5.41
N LYS A 119 78.42 -26.92 4.59
CA LYS A 119 79.66 -27.64 4.86
C LYS A 119 80.50 -27.61 3.58
N GLU A 120 81.77 -27.19 3.69
CA GLU A 120 82.70 -26.99 2.56
C GLU A 120 82.11 -26.14 1.42
N GLY A 121 81.32 -25.12 1.77
CA GLY A 121 80.64 -24.19 0.88
C GLY A 121 79.44 -24.77 0.13
N LYS A 122 78.98 -25.98 0.47
CA LYS A 122 77.78 -26.62 -0.10
C LYS A 122 76.71 -26.82 0.97
N LYS A 123 75.43 -26.79 0.59
CA LYS A 123 74.32 -27.03 1.52
C LYS A 123 74.35 -28.50 1.99
N PHE A 124 74.29 -28.72 3.31
CA PHE A 124 74.56 -30.02 3.92
C PHE A 124 73.32 -30.95 3.91
N THR A 125 73.53 -32.26 4.01
CA THR A 125 72.47 -33.26 4.24
C THR A 125 73.02 -34.36 5.14
N GLY A 126 72.25 -34.77 6.14
CA GLY A 126 72.66 -35.69 7.21
C GLY A 126 72.46 -35.09 8.60
N THR A 127 72.81 -35.84 9.64
CA THR A 127 72.65 -35.40 11.04
C THR A 127 73.66 -34.30 11.42
N ILE A 128 73.18 -33.27 12.12
CA ILE A 128 74.01 -32.37 12.93
C ILE A 128 73.66 -32.51 14.41
N LYS A 129 74.56 -32.07 15.28
CA LYS A 129 74.36 -32.04 16.73
C LYS A 129 74.28 -30.60 17.21
N GLU A 130 73.19 -30.28 17.89
CA GLU A 130 72.92 -28.98 18.51
C GLU A 130 72.55 -29.20 20.00
N ASP A 131 72.37 -28.12 20.75
CA ASP A 131 72.24 -28.18 22.21
C ASP A 131 71.00 -28.94 22.70
N ASP A 132 69.91 -28.93 21.91
CA ASP A 132 68.68 -29.68 22.20
C ASP A 132 68.66 -31.10 21.59
N GLY A 133 69.79 -31.56 21.04
CA GLY A 133 70.00 -32.95 20.60
C GLY A 133 70.50 -33.09 19.15
N GLU A 134 70.42 -34.31 18.64
CA GLU A 134 70.68 -34.59 17.23
C GLU A 134 69.47 -34.20 16.37
N LYS A 135 69.73 -33.53 15.25
CA LYS A 135 68.72 -33.12 14.26
C LYS A 135 69.17 -33.52 12.87
N TYR A 136 68.23 -34.07 12.09
CA TYR A 136 68.49 -34.41 10.69
C TYR A 136 68.32 -33.18 9.80
N ILE A 137 69.28 -32.96 8.89
CA ILE A 137 69.30 -31.85 7.93
C ILE A 137 69.14 -32.39 6.50
N ILE A 138 68.35 -31.72 5.67
CA ILE A 138 68.25 -31.97 4.23
C ILE A 138 68.45 -30.66 3.46
N ASN A 139 69.38 -30.65 2.51
CA ASN A 139 69.75 -29.50 1.67
C ASN A 139 69.97 -28.18 2.45
N GLY A 140 70.54 -28.28 3.66
CA GLY A 140 70.81 -27.17 4.57
C GLY A 140 69.67 -26.78 5.50
N GLU A 141 68.56 -27.51 5.54
CA GLU A 141 67.36 -27.21 6.35
C GLU A 141 67.00 -28.34 7.32
N TYR A 142 66.34 -28.05 8.44
CA TYR A 142 65.85 -29.10 9.34
C TYR A 142 64.80 -30.01 8.64
N ALA A 143 64.94 -31.31 8.85
CA ALA A 143 64.05 -32.32 8.30
C ALA A 143 62.59 -32.15 8.77
N LYS A 144 61.65 -32.16 7.82
CA LYS A 144 60.21 -32.02 8.07
C LYS A 144 59.40 -32.84 7.07
N GLY A 145 58.37 -33.54 7.55
CA GLY A 145 57.57 -34.48 6.75
C GLY A 145 58.11 -35.92 6.78
N TYR A 146 57.58 -36.76 5.89
CA TYR A 146 58.00 -38.17 5.78
C TYR A 146 59.32 -38.33 5.05
N ILE A 147 60.31 -38.92 5.71
CA ILE A 147 61.63 -39.28 5.17
C ILE A 147 61.87 -40.76 5.51
N GLU A 148 62.14 -41.56 4.48
CA GLU A 148 62.39 -43.02 4.60
C GLU A 148 61.33 -43.81 5.41
N GLY A 149 60.08 -43.33 5.39
CA GLY A 149 58.94 -43.94 6.09
C GLY A 149 58.78 -43.54 7.56
N LEU A 150 59.58 -42.59 8.05
CA LEU A 150 59.46 -41.96 9.36
C LEU A 150 59.04 -40.50 9.21
N PHE A 151 58.12 -40.01 10.05
CA PHE A 151 57.73 -38.61 10.09
C PHE A 151 58.69 -37.81 10.98
N TYR A 152 59.26 -36.74 10.42
CA TYR A 152 60.08 -35.76 11.13
C TYR A 152 59.34 -34.43 11.28
N SER A 153 59.53 -33.74 12.40
CA SER A 153 59.24 -32.32 12.57
C SER A 153 60.47 -31.62 13.13
N ASP A 154 60.89 -30.55 12.47
CA ASP A 154 61.95 -29.64 12.90
C ASP A 154 63.25 -30.38 13.30
N GLY A 155 63.61 -31.38 12.48
CA GLY A 155 64.81 -32.20 12.61
C GLY A 155 64.67 -33.47 13.45
N LYS A 156 63.55 -33.67 14.16
CA LYS A 156 63.32 -34.76 15.14
C LYS A 156 62.16 -35.68 14.74
N LEU A 157 62.19 -36.94 15.20
CA LEU A 157 61.12 -37.91 14.97
C LEU A 157 59.82 -37.54 15.70
N GLY A 158 58.67 -37.83 15.07
CA GLY A 158 57.36 -37.57 15.66
C GLY A 158 56.99 -38.54 16.80
N ASP A 159 56.81 -37.99 18.01
CA ASP A 159 56.41 -38.73 19.24
C ASP A 159 55.34 -37.97 20.04
N ARG A 160 54.16 -37.77 19.41
CA ARG A 160 52.91 -37.24 20.00
C ARG A 160 51.80 -37.16 18.94
N TRP A 161 50.63 -36.62 19.30
CA TRP A 161 49.71 -36.01 18.34
C TRP A 161 50.43 -34.95 17.50
N ILE A 162 50.52 -35.17 16.19
CA ILE A 162 51.15 -34.26 15.22
C ILE A 162 50.24 -34.21 13.98
N ASP A 163 50.12 -33.03 13.36
CA ASP A 163 49.51 -32.90 12.04
C ASP A 163 50.57 -33.22 10.96
N ASP A 164 50.29 -34.22 10.13
CA ASP A 164 51.20 -34.63 9.06
C ASP A 164 51.00 -33.89 7.74
N GLY A 165 50.13 -32.87 7.75
CA GLY A 165 49.67 -32.13 6.57
C GLY A 165 48.40 -32.70 5.94
N THR A 166 47.84 -33.79 6.47
CA THR A 166 46.57 -34.37 6.03
C THR A 166 45.51 -34.42 7.13
N ALA A 167 45.92 -34.70 8.38
CA ALA A 167 45.13 -34.56 9.59
C ALA A 167 46.03 -34.72 10.83
N LEU A 168 45.47 -34.43 12.01
CA LEU A 168 46.07 -34.84 13.27
C LEU A 168 46.11 -36.38 13.39
N TYR A 169 47.28 -36.95 13.66
CA TYR A 169 47.48 -38.37 13.97
C TYR A 169 48.40 -38.52 15.20
N PHE A 170 48.15 -39.55 16.00
CA PHE A 170 49.05 -39.91 17.10
C PHE A 170 50.25 -40.69 16.56
N PHE A 171 51.43 -40.08 16.60
CA PHE A 171 52.70 -40.69 16.21
C PHE A 171 53.48 -41.18 17.42
N ARG A 172 54.27 -42.24 17.21
CA ARG A 172 55.29 -42.73 18.12
C ARG A 172 56.49 -43.21 17.29
N ASP A 173 57.70 -42.82 17.68
CA ASP A 173 58.95 -43.14 16.95
C ASP A 173 58.87 -42.84 15.44
N GLY A 174 58.20 -41.74 15.07
CA GLY A 174 57.98 -41.33 13.68
C GLY A 174 56.89 -42.08 12.91
N LYS A 175 56.15 -43.01 13.54
CA LYS A 175 55.11 -43.84 12.87
C LYS A 175 53.73 -43.65 13.49
N LYS A 176 52.66 -43.79 12.69
CA LYS A 176 51.27 -43.70 13.16
C LYS A 176 50.95 -44.87 14.09
N PHE A 177 50.59 -44.56 15.33
CA PHE A 177 50.49 -45.55 16.39
C PHE A 177 49.25 -46.44 16.27
N THR A 178 49.39 -47.72 16.61
CA THR A 178 48.29 -48.69 16.73
C THR A 178 48.49 -49.50 18.01
N GLY A 179 47.41 -49.70 18.77
CA GLY A 179 47.44 -50.33 20.09
C GLY A 179 46.98 -49.38 21.21
N LYS A 180 47.30 -49.73 22.45
CA LYS A 180 46.83 -49.01 23.65
C LYS A 180 47.87 -47.95 24.08
N ALA A 181 47.44 -46.69 24.18
CA ALA A 181 48.25 -45.60 24.74
C ALA A 181 47.45 -44.83 25.80
N VAL A 182 48.16 -44.07 26.63
CA VAL A 182 47.57 -43.07 27.51
C VAL A 182 47.55 -41.74 26.75
N ASP A 183 46.39 -41.11 26.66
CA ASP A 183 46.19 -39.82 26.02
C ASP A 183 45.50 -38.89 27.03
N GLY A 184 46.21 -37.83 27.45
CA GLY A 184 45.90 -37.12 28.69
C GLY A 184 45.91 -38.07 29.90
N ASN A 185 44.75 -38.26 30.53
CA ASN A 185 44.57 -39.13 31.70
C ASN A 185 43.92 -40.49 31.36
N GLU A 186 43.50 -40.73 30.13
CA GLU A 186 42.71 -41.92 29.76
C GLU A 186 43.50 -42.92 28.91
N LYS A 187 43.29 -44.21 29.16
CA LYS A 187 43.81 -45.30 28.31
C LYS A 187 42.86 -45.50 27.13
N ARG A 188 43.30 -45.13 25.91
CA ARG A 188 42.52 -45.33 24.67
C ARG A 188 43.19 -46.34 23.75
N TYR A 189 42.38 -47.03 22.96
CA TYR A 189 42.85 -47.84 21.84
C TYR A 189 42.96 -46.98 20.57
N PHE A 190 44.10 -47.06 19.89
CA PHE A 190 44.39 -46.36 18.64
C PHE A 190 44.53 -47.36 17.48
N VAL A 191 44.10 -46.94 16.29
CA VAL A 191 44.30 -47.65 15.02
C VAL A 191 44.79 -46.63 14.00
N ASN A 192 45.98 -46.85 13.45
CA ASN A 192 46.64 -45.99 12.47
C ASN A 192 46.62 -44.48 12.87
N GLY A 193 46.98 -44.19 14.12
CA GLY A 193 47.08 -42.84 14.68
C GLY A 193 45.75 -42.17 15.02
N LYS A 194 44.61 -42.87 14.98
CA LYS A 194 43.27 -42.34 15.36
C LYS A 194 42.60 -43.23 16.40
N TYR A 195 41.63 -42.70 17.14
CA TYR A 195 40.86 -43.47 18.13
C TYR A 195 40.06 -44.61 17.47
N ALA A 196 40.04 -45.77 18.11
CA ALA A 196 39.36 -46.96 17.61
C ALA A 196 37.83 -46.84 17.68
N ASN A 197 37.17 -47.05 16.54
CA ASN A 197 35.72 -47.17 16.41
C ASN A 197 35.40 -48.49 15.67
N GLY A 198 34.68 -49.41 16.32
CA GLY A 198 34.44 -50.78 15.84
C GLY A 198 35.03 -51.86 16.75
N VAL A 199 35.06 -53.12 16.26
CA VAL A 199 35.58 -54.27 17.03
C VAL A 199 37.07 -54.50 16.71
N TYR A 200 37.92 -54.49 17.74
CA TYR A 200 39.35 -54.75 17.65
C TYR A 200 39.77 -55.65 18.83
N GLU A 201 40.68 -56.62 18.61
CA GLU A 201 41.07 -57.62 19.63
C GLU A 201 39.87 -58.38 20.27
N GLY A 202 38.76 -58.53 19.54
CA GLY A 202 37.53 -59.14 20.05
C GLY A 202 36.71 -58.28 21.02
N LYS A 203 37.17 -57.05 21.31
CA LYS A 203 36.48 -56.06 22.15
C LYS A 203 35.88 -54.96 21.29
N PHE A 204 34.75 -54.42 21.71
CA PHE A 204 34.06 -53.33 21.02
C PHE A 204 34.54 -51.98 21.55
N TYR A 205 35.05 -51.13 20.66
CA TYR A 205 35.52 -49.79 20.97
C TYR A 205 34.66 -48.72 20.30
N LYS A 206 34.31 -47.68 21.06
CA LYS A 206 33.81 -46.41 20.54
C LYS A 206 34.73 -45.29 21.01
N ASP A 207 35.22 -44.47 20.09
CA ASP A 207 36.14 -43.35 20.35
C ASP A 207 37.34 -43.75 21.23
N GLY A 208 37.86 -44.96 20.99
CA GLY A 208 39.00 -45.55 21.71
C GLY A 208 38.67 -46.17 23.07
N VAL A 209 37.41 -46.11 23.52
CA VAL A 209 36.93 -46.60 24.82
C VAL A 209 36.13 -47.89 24.66
N GLU A 210 36.42 -48.89 25.49
CA GLU A 210 35.72 -50.18 25.48
C GLU A 210 34.27 -50.01 25.97
N THR A 211 33.28 -50.40 25.15
CA THR A 211 31.86 -50.13 25.39
C THR A 211 31.03 -51.41 25.35
N ALA A 212 30.05 -51.56 26.24
CA ALA A 212 29.14 -52.70 26.32
C ALA A 212 27.67 -52.26 26.14
N GLY A 213 26.91 -52.95 25.30
CA GLY A 213 25.49 -52.68 25.07
C GLY A 213 24.97 -53.16 23.70
N ASN A 214 23.76 -52.72 23.35
CA ASN A 214 23.30 -52.66 21.96
C ASN A 214 23.71 -51.29 21.41
N VAL A 215 24.21 -51.22 20.17
CA VAL A 215 24.88 -50.01 19.67
C VAL A 215 24.88 -49.95 18.14
N TYR A 216 24.66 -48.75 17.60
CA TYR A 216 24.89 -48.45 16.19
C TYR A 216 26.35 -48.01 15.96
N VAL A 217 27.01 -48.63 14.98
CA VAL A 217 28.30 -48.15 14.43
C VAL A 217 28.21 -48.13 12.92
N ASN A 218 28.53 -47.00 12.31
CA ASN A 218 28.61 -46.83 10.85
C ASN A 218 27.36 -47.34 10.09
N GLY A 219 26.17 -47.15 10.68
CA GLY A 219 24.89 -47.59 10.11
C GLY A 219 24.55 -49.08 10.28
N VAL A 220 25.31 -49.82 11.08
CA VAL A 220 25.05 -51.23 11.43
C VAL A 220 24.66 -51.32 12.91
N PHE A 221 23.52 -51.94 13.19
CA PHE A 221 23.04 -52.22 14.54
C PHE A 221 23.65 -53.51 15.08
N TYR A 222 24.40 -53.41 16.18
CA TYR A 222 25.00 -54.54 16.89
C TYR A 222 24.24 -54.83 18.18
N VAL A 223 23.86 -56.10 18.36
CA VAL A 223 23.26 -56.64 19.57
C VAL A 223 24.25 -57.62 20.19
N LYS A 224 24.70 -57.34 21.42
CA LYS A 224 25.71 -58.15 22.14
C LYS A 224 26.94 -58.49 21.27
N GLY A 225 27.44 -57.50 20.52
CA GLY A 225 28.63 -57.62 19.67
C GLY A 225 28.44 -58.33 18.32
N LYS A 226 27.22 -58.72 17.93
CA LYS A 226 26.92 -59.31 16.60
C LYS A 226 25.93 -58.44 15.81
N PRO A 227 26.02 -58.36 14.47
CA PRO A 227 25.03 -57.65 13.65
C PRO A 227 23.62 -58.25 13.84
N ALA A 228 22.63 -57.38 14.06
CA ALA A 228 21.25 -57.78 14.33
C ALA A 228 20.62 -58.56 13.16
N ASN A 229 20.01 -59.71 13.46
CA ASN A 229 19.29 -60.55 12.50
C ASN A 229 17.99 -61.07 13.11
N GLY A 230 16.84 -60.65 12.57
CA GLY A 230 15.51 -60.88 13.14
C GLY A 230 14.84 -59.59 13.62
N TRP A 231 13.72 -59.72 14.34
CA TRP A 231 12.99 -58.60 14.93
C TRP A 231 13.70 -58.08 16.19
N TYR A 232 13.96 -56.78 16.24
CA TYR A 232 14.46 -56.08 17.42
C TYR A 232 13.71 -54.77 17.63
N GLU A 233 13.60 -54.36 18.89
CA GLU A 233 13.04 -53.08 19.30
C GLU A 233 14.11 -51.99 19.27
N ASP A 234 13.75 -50.85 18.68
CA ASP A 234 14.62 -49.70 18.42
C ASP A 234 13.73 -48.46 18.49
N GLU A 235 13.87 -47.67 19.55
CA GLU A 235 13.00 -46.51 19.88
C GLU A 235 11.50 -46.89 19.97
N ASP A 236 11.17 -47.78 20.92
CA ASP A 236 9.81 -48.31 21.22
C ASP A 236 9.06 -48.94 20.02
N ILE A 237 9.77 -49.24 18.93
CA ILE A 237 9.18 -49.81 17.71
C ILE A 237 10.00 -50.99 17.22
N THR A 238 9.32 -52.10 16.92
CA THR A 238 9.98 -53.30 16.39
C THR A 238 10.30 -53.16 14.91
N PHE A 239 11.55 -53.39 14.54
CA PHE A 239 12.01 -53.49 13.15
C PHE A 239 12.68 -54.85 12.89
N TYR A 240 12.48 -55.41 11.69
CA TYR A 240 13.21 -56.58 11.23
C TYR A 240 14.56 -56.15 10.62
N PHE A 241 15.64 -56.61 11.24
CA PHE A 241 17.01 -56.41 10.77
C PHE A 241 17.54 -57.66 10.06
N LYS A 242 18.39 -57.46 9.06
CA LYS A 242 19.27 -58.48 8.49
C LYS A 242 20.67 -57.90 8.38
N GLU A 243 21.67 -58.65 8.84
CA GLU A 243 23.08 -58.22 8.86
C GLU A 243 23.28 -56.82 9.52
N GLY A 244 22.48 -56.52 10.55
CA GLY A 244 22.49 -55.27 11.29
C GLY A 244 21.84 -54.07 10.57
N LYS A 245 21.17 -54.27 9.43
CA LYS A 245 20.45 -53.22 8.68
C LYS A 245 18.95 -53.50 8.61
N LYS A 246 18.11 -52.46 8.64
CA LYS A 246 16.65 -52.58 8.53
C LYS A 246 16.30 -53.14 7.14
N PHE A 247 15.61 -54.29 7.11
CA PHE A 247 15.46 -55.10 5.91
C PHE A 247 14.36 -54.59 4.97
N THR A 248 14.52 -54.79 3.66
CA THR A 248 13.45 -54.62 2.65
C THR A 248 13.46 -55.83 1.74
N GLY A 249 12.31 -56.49 1.57
CA GLY A 249 12.22 -57.78 0.89
C GLY A 249 11.12 -58.69 1.47
N PHE A 250 10.95 -59.89 0.91
CA PHE A 250 10.07 -60.90 1.50
C PHE A 250 10.76 -61.61 2.67
N ILE A 251 10.01 -61.86 3.74
CA ILE A 251 10.34 -62.84 4.78
C ILE A 251 9.20 -63.86 4.90
N GLN A 252 9.54 -65.11 5.17
CA GLN A 252 8.56 -66.15 5.45
C GLN A 252 8.18 -66.11 6.94
N ILE A 253 6.88 -66.04 7.24
CA ILE A 253 6.36 -66.18 8.60
C ILE A 253 5.31 -67.30 8.60
N GLY A 254 5.70 -68.45 9.17
CA GLY A 254 4.91 -69.68 9.07
C GLY A 254 4.73 -70.13 7.62
N LYS A 255 3.49 -70.22 7.16
CA LYS A 255 3.14 -70.59 5.77
C LYS A 255 2.93 -69.39 4.83
N ILE A 256 3.12 -68.16 5.31
CA ILE A 256 2.83 -66.93 4.54
C ILE A 256 4.11 -66.14 4.29
N ASN A 257 4.37 -65.81 3.02
CA ASN A 257 5.39 -64.83 2.66
C ASN A 257 4.84 -63.43 2.90
N LYS A 258 5.54 -62.63 3.72
CA LYS A 258 5.20 -61.24 3.99
C LYS A 258 6.27 -60.30 3.44
N TYR A 259 5.84 -59.26 2.74
CA TYR A 259 6.73 -58.20 2.29
C TYR A 259 7.04 -57.20 3.42
N ILE A 260 8.31 -56.85 3.54
CA ILE A 260 8.88 -55.93 4.53
C ILE A 260 9.46 -54.73 3.79
N VAL A 261 9.22 -53.53 4.30
CA VAL A 261 9.82 -52.26 3.84
C VAL A 261 10.47 -51.58 5.03
N ASN A 262 11.76 -51.28 4.93
CA ASN A 262 12.56 -50.62 5.98
C ASN A 262 12.34 -51.20 7.40
N GLY A 263 12.33 -52.52 7.49
CA GLY A 263 12.15 -53.28 8.73
C GLY A 263 10.70 -53.43 9.22
N ARG A 264 9.69 -52.88 8.54
CA ARG A 264 8.27 -53.03 8.95
C ARG A 264 7.44 -53.76 7.89
N TYR A 265 6.32 -54.36 8.29
CA TYR A 265 5.37 -54.95 7.33
C TYR A 265 4.88 -53.92 6.32
N ALA A 266 4.84 -54.29 5.03
CA ALA A 266 4.32 -53.43 3.98
C ALA A 266 2.83 -53.12 4.17
N TYR A 267 2.48 -51.85 3.99
CA TYR A 267 1.11 -51.34 4.05
C TYR A 267 0.97 -50.26 2.98
N GLY A 268 0.03 -50.41 2.05
CA GLY A 268 -0.02 -49.66 0.79
C GLY A 268 0.83 -50.29 -0.32
N TYR A 269 1.18 -49.52 -1.35
CA TYR A 269 1.95 -50.02 -2.50
C TYR A 269 3.43 -50.26 -2.19
N ALA A 270 3.95 -51.40 -2.63
CA ALA A 270 5.38 -51.66 -2.81
C ALA A 270 5.57 -52.58 -4.03
N ASN A 271 6.58 -52.34 -4.87
CA ASN A 271 6.86 -53.16 -6.07
C ASN A 271 5.60 -53.47 -6.92
N ASP A 272 4.80 -52.43 -7.21
CA ASP A 272 3.56 -52.49 -8.00
C ASP A 272 2.47 -53.45 -7.47
N ILE A 273 2.54 -53.78 -6.17
CA ILE A 273 1.58 -54.61 -5.44
C ILE A 273 1.09 -53.84 -4.21
N PHE A 274 -0.22 -53.80 -4.00
CA PHE A 274 -0.85 -53.25 -2.81
C PHE A 274 -0.89 -54.30 -1.69
N TYR A 275 -0.27 -53.97 -0.54
CA TYR A 275 -0.17 -54.83 0.63
C TYR A 275 -0.97 -54.29 1.83
N THR A 276 -1.48 -55.20 2.66
CA THR A 276 -1.86 -54.90 4.04
C THR A 276 -1.15 -55.87 4.99
N TYR A 277 -0.47 -55.35 6.01
CA TYR A 277 0.32 -56.13 6.97
C TYR A 277 1.28 -57.15 6.32
N GLY A 278 1.89 -56.75 5.20
CA GLY A 278 2.83 -57.54 4.41
C GLY A 278 2.22 -58.52 3.41
N VAL A 279 0.89 -58.64 3.30
CA VAL A 279 0.22 -59.61 2.41
C VAL A 279 -0.46 -58.90 1.22
N PRO A 280 -0.29 -59.37 -0.04
CA PRO A 280 -0.98 -58.82 -1.21
C PRO A 280 -2.50 -58.96 -1.07
N VAL A 281 -3.26 -57.89 -1.35
CA VAL A 281 -4.70 -57.88 -1.04
C VAL A 281 -5.57 -58.48 -2.15
N ASN A 282 -6.66 -59.14 -1.75
CA ASN A 282 -7.73 -59.59 -2.62
C ASN A 282 -9.06 -58.98 -2.17
N GLY A 283 -9.91 -58.58 -3.11
CA GLY A 283 -11.19 -57.90 -2.86
C GLY A 283 -11.08 -56.37 -2.85
N TRP A 284 -12.19 -55.70 -2.49
CA TRP A 284 -12.26 -54.24 -2.39
C TRP A 284 -11.34 -53.67 -1.31
N GLN A 285 -10.52 -52.69 -1.66
CA GLN A 285 -9.72 -51.87 -0.73
C GLN A 285 -9.88 -50.39 -1.05
N PHE A 286 -9.75 -49.55 -0.03
CA PHE A 286 -9.74 -48.09 -0.16
C PHE A 286 -8.29 -47.60 -0.24
N ASP A 287 -7.93 -46.88 -1.31
CA ASP A 287 -6.55 -46.40 -1.52
C ASP A 287 -6.28 -45.00 -0.93
N GLY A 288 -7.24 -44.46 -0.17
CA GLY A 288 -7.23 -43.10 0.36
C GLY A 288 -8.12 -42.14 -0.44
N ILE A 289 -8.44 -42.47 -1.70
CA ILE A 289 -9.29 -41.65 -2.58
C ILE A 289 -10.56 -42.41 -2.97
N LYS A 290 -10.43 -43.68 -3.39
CA LYS A 290 -11.55 -44.47 -3.92
C LYS A 290 -11.40 -45.95 -3.54
N LYS A 291 -12.50 -46.70 -3.61
CA LYS A 291 -12.46 -48.16 -3.48
C LYS A 291 -12.12 -48.79 -4.83
N PHE A 292 -11.11 -49.66 -4.85
CA PHE A 292 -10.72 -50.47 -5.99
C PHE A 292 -10.74 -51.96 -5.62
N TYR A 293 -11.17 -52.82 -6.54
CA TYR A 293 -11.09 -54.27 -6.39
C TYR A 293 -9.68 -54.75 -6.79
N PHE A 294 -8.98 -55.38 -5.85
CA PHE A 294 -7.67 -55.96 -6.07
C PHE A 294 -7.75 -57.49 -6.18
N LYS A 295 -6.84 -58.07 -6.96
CA LYS A 295 -6.53 -59.49 -6.95
C LYS A 295 -5.01 -59.64 -6.94
N GLU A 296 -4.48 -60.43 -6.02
CA GLU A 296 -3.03 -60.58 -5.77
C GLU A 296 -2.30 -59.22 -5.59
N GLY A 297 -3.00 -58.26 -4.98
CA GLY A 297 -2.53 -56.89 -4.75
C GLY A 297 -2.46 -55.99 -6.00
N LYS A 298 -2.95 -56.45 -7.16
CA LYS A 298 -3.06 -55.64 -8.40
C LYS A 298 -4.51 -55.29 -8.70
N LYS A 299 -4.77 -54.11 -9.28
CA LYS A 299 -6.14 -53.68 -9.65
C LYS A 299 -6.70 -54.65 -10.71
N PHE A 300 -7.85 -55.26 -10.41
CA PHE A 300 -8.38 -56.38 -11.20
C PHE A 300 -9.07 -55.93 -12.50
N THR A 301 -9.16 -56.82 -13.49
CA THR A 301 -10.00 -56.62 -14.69
C THR A 301 -10.60 -57.96 -15.12
N GLY A 302 -11.91 -57.98 -15.34
CA GLY A 302 -12.71 -59.19 -15.58
C GLY A 302 -13.98 -59.23 -14.71
N THR A 303 -14.75 -60.31 -14.82
CA THR A 303 -15.98 -60.50 -14.04
C THR A 303 -15.66 -60.86 -12.58
N ILE A 304 -16.41 -60.27 -11.64
CA ILE A 304 -16.56 -60.75 -10.25
C ILE A 304 -18.01 -61.19 -10.04
N LYS A 305 -18.23 -62.11 -9.09
CA LYS A 305 -19.57 -62.43 -8.57
C LYS A 305 -19.75 -61.80 -7.19
N GLU A 306 -20.82 -61.06 -7.00
CA GLU A 306 -21.08 -60.26 -5.80
C GLU A 306 -22.60 -60.13 -5.61
N ASP A 307 -23.11 -60.49 -4.42
CA ASP A 307 -24.54 -60.53 -4.09
C ASP A 307 -25.39 -61.33 -5.09
N ASP A 308 -24.85 -62.50 -5.47
CA ASP A 308 -25.32 -63.42 -6.53
C ASP A 308 -25.35 -62.88 -7.98
N GLU A 309 -25.01 -61.61 -8.21
CA GLU A 309 -24.90 -61.00 -9.54
C GLU A 309 -23.49 -61.08 -10.12
N GLU A 310 -23.38 -61.18 -11.46
CA GLU A 310 -22.11 -60.96 -12.17
C GLU A 310 -21.91 -59.46 -12.47
N LYS A 311 -20.74 -58.92 -12.10
CA LYS A 311 -20.36 -57.53 -12.34
C LYS A 311 -18.99 -57.46 -13.03
N TYR A 312 -18.89 -56.75 -14.14
CA TYR A 312 -17.64 -56.61 -14.89
C TYR A 312 -16.79 -55.45 -14.37
N ILE A 313 -15.52 -55.73 -14.04
CA ILE A 313 -14.56 -54.79 -13.47
C ILE A 313 -13.49 -54.44 -14.51
N ILE A 314 -13.10 -53.16 -14.59
CA ILE A 314 -11.91 -52.70 -15.33
C ILE A 314 -11.05 -51.85 -14.40
N ASN A 315 -9.74 -52.14 -14.34
CA ASN A 315 -8.76 -51.46 -13.48
C ASN A 315 -9.21 -51.27 -12.02
N GLY A 316 -9.88 -52.28 -11.46
CA GLY A 316 -10.41 -52.30 -10.10
C GLY A 316 -11.73 -51.52 -9.90
N GLU A 317 -12.34 -50.97 -10.94
CA GLU A 317 -13.62 -50.25 -10.85
C GLU A 317 -14.77 -50.99 -11.55
N TYR A 318 -16.01 -50.79 -11.09
CA TYR A 318 -17.19 -51.23 -11.84
C TYR A 318 -17.21 -50.58 -13.23
N THR A 319 -17.44 -51.37 -14.27
CA THR A 319 -17.35 -50.85 -15.63
C THR A 319 -18.57 -50.02 -16.00
N ARG A 320 -18.31 -48.86 -16.60
CA ARG A 320 -19.30 -47.99 -17.24
C ARG A 320 -18.82 -47.64 -18.65
N GLY A 321 -19.52 -48.09 -19.68
CA GLY A 321 -19.11 -47.92 -21.08
C GLY A 321 -19.36 -49.15 -21.98
N TYR A 322 -18.99 -49.05 -23.25
CA TYR A 322 -19.11 -50.15 -24.21
C TYR A 322 -17.95 -51.15 -24.09
N ILE A 323 -18.27 -52.44 -23.94
CA ILE A 323 -17.34 -53.56 -24.00
C ILE A 323 -17.81 -54.52 -25.09
N ARG A 324 -16.98 -54.76 -26.11
CA ARG A 324 -17.30 -55.69 -27.23
C ARG A 324 -18.67 -55.44 -27.90
N GLY A 325 -19.13 -54.18 -27.91
CA GLY A 325 -20.40 -53.76 -28.50
C GLY A 325 -21.62 -53.79 -27.57
N LEU A 326 -21.47 -54.19 -26.30
CA LEU A 326 -22.52 -54.12 -25.28
C LEU A 326 -22.20 -52.99 -24.28
N PHE A 327 -23.18 -52.18 -23.91
CA PHE A 327 -23.03 -51.14 -22.89
C PHE A 327 -23.22 -51.71 -21.49
N TYR A 328 -22.29 -51.38 -20.60
CA TYR A 328 -22.34 -51.70 -19.18
C TYR A 328 -22.55 -50.42 -18.36
N SER A 329 -23.41 -50.50 -17.33
CA SER A 329 -23.53 -49.49 -16.27
C SER A 329 -23.25 -50.18 -14.94
N ASP A 330 -22.31 -49.62 -14.18
CA ASP A 330 -22.04 -50.02 -12.79
C ASP A 330 -21.75 -51.54 -12.67
N GLY A 331 -21.04 -52.06 -13.68
CA GLY A 331 -20.64 -53.45 -13.84
C GLY A 331 -21.66 -54.37 -14.51
N LYS A 332 -22.93 -53.96 -14.65
CA LYS A 332 -24.02 -54.76 -15.23
C LYS A 332 -24.27 -54.41 -16.70
N ILE A 333 -24.77 -55.36 -17.48
CA ILE A 333 -25.31 -55.09 -18.84
C ILE A 333 -26.52 -54.16 -18.74
N ALA A 334 -26.59 -53.13 -19.59
CA ALA A 334 -27.71 -52.19 -19.59
C ALA A 334 -28.99 -52.81 -20.20
N ASN A 335 -30.06 -52.84 -19.41
CA ASN A 335 -31.38 -53.41 -19.74
C ASN A 335 -32.54 -52.43 -19.41
N TRP A 336 -32.28 -51.12 -19.47
CA TRP A 336 -33.27 -50.08 -19.24
C TRP A 336 -32.82 -48.74 -19.85
N TRP A 337 -33.54 -47.65 -19.54
CA TRP A 337 -33.01 -46.29 -19.69
C TRP A 337 -31.70 -46.11 -18.91
N VAL A 338 -30.61 -45.86 -19.64
CA VAL A 338 -29.27 -45.62 -19.10
C VAL A 338 -28.63 -44.44 -19.84
N ASN A 339 -27.91 -43.57 -19.11
CA ASN A 339 -27.08 -42.54 -19.73
C ASN A 339 -25.73 -43.13 -20.15
N ASP A 340 -25.43 -43.09 -21.45
CA ASP A 340 -24.26 -43.73 -22.06
C ASP A 340 -22.98 -42.87 -22.05
N GLY A 341 -23.06 -41.68 -21.43
CA GLY A 341 -22.02 -40.65 -21.46
C GLY A 341 -22.33 -39.51 -22.44
N THR A 342 -23.24 -39.72 -23.41
CA THR A 342 -23.70 -38.67 -24.34
C THR A 342 -25.13 -38.22 -24.06
N ALA A 343 -26.03 -39.17 -23.82
CA ALA A 343 -27.44 -38.93 -23.51
C ALA A 343 -28.06 -40.17 -22.86
N TRP A 344 -29.30 -40.04 -22.41
CA TRP A 344 -30.16 -41.18 -22.07
C TRP A 344 -30.59 -41.93 -23.34
N TYR A 345 -30.49 -43.26 -23.28
CA TYR A 345 -31.05 -44.18 -24.27
C TYR A 345 -31.68 -45.38 -23.55
N PHE A 346 -32.73 -45.94 -24.12
CA PHE A 346 -33.31 -47.22 -23.71
C PHE A 346 -32.46 -48.36 -24.28
N PHE A 347 -31.88 -49.18 -23.40
CA PHE A 347 -31.08 -50.33 -23.74
C PHE A 347 -31.83 -51.64 -23.45
N GLN A 348 -31.65 -52.62 -24.34
CA GLN A 348 -32.01 -54.01 -24.09
C GLN A 348 -30.84 -54.91 -24.52
N ASP A 349 -30.50 -55.87 -23.67
CA ASP A 349 -29.35 -56.78 -23.79
C ASP A 349 -28.04 -56.04 -24.12
N GLY A 350 -27.83 -54.88 -23.49
CA GLY A 350 -26.66 -54.02 -23.65
C GLY A 350 -26.63 -53.22 -24.95
N LYS A 351 -27.66 -53.28 -25.80
CA LYS A 351 -27.74 -52.57 -27.08
C LYS A 351 -28.83 -51.51 -27.05
N LYS A 352 -28.63 -50.42 -27.79
CA LYS A 352 -29.68 -49.39 -27.98
C LYS A 352 -30.85 -50.01 -28.74
N PHE A 353 -32.00 -50.08 -28.09
CA PHE A 353 -33.12 -50.88 -28.55
C PHE A 353 -33.85 -50.26 -29.76
N THR A 354 -34.44 -51.09 -30.62
CA THR A 354 -35.26 -50.64 -31.76
C THR A 354 -36.42 -51.63 -31.92
N GLY A 355 -37.66 -51.12 -32.04
CA GLY A 355 -38.90 -51.90 -31.99
C GLY A 355 -39.84 -51.46 -30.86
N LEU A 356 -40.92 -52.21 -30.62
CA LEU A 356 -41.83 -52.01 -29.49
C LEU A 356 -41.19 -52.47 -28.17
N GLY A 357 -41.21 -51.60 -27.16
CA GLY A 357 -40.77 -51.90 -25.80
C GLY A 357 -41.65 -51.20 -24.77
N VAL A 358 -41.53 -51.58 -23.50
CA VAL A 358 -42.31 -50.99 -22.40
C VAL A 358 -41.37 -50.31 -21.41
N ASP A 359 -41.64 -49.05 -21.09
CA ASP A 359 -40.95 -48.31 -20.04
C ASP A 359 -41.95 -47.70 -19.03
N GLY A 360 -41.47 -46.80 -18.16
CA GLY A 360 -42.31 -46.13 -17.15
C GLY A 360 -43.46 -45.28 -17.70
N ASN A 361 -43.47 -44.96 -19.00
CA ASN A 361 -44.55 -44.27 -19.69
C ASN A 361 -45.48 -45.21 -20.47
N GLY A 362 -45.28 -46.53 -20.38
CA GLY A 362 -46.05 -47.57 -21.08
C GLY A 362 -45.34 -48.13 -22.32
N GLU A 363 -46.10 -48.74 -23.23
CA GLU A 363 -45.59 -49.24 -24.50
C GLU A 363 -45.19 -48.08 -25.43
N ARG A 364 -44.03 -48.19 -26.09
CA ARG A 364 -43.48 -47.21 -27.04
C ARG A 364 -42.70 -47.90 -28.15
N TYR A 365 -42.73 -47.33 -29.34
CA TYR A 365 -41.79 -47.67 -30.41
C TYR A 365 -40.48 -46.90 -30.21
N PHE A 366 -39.37 -47.63 -30.15
CA PHE A 366 -38.02 -47.10 -30.02
C PHE A 366 -37.25 -47.23 -31.33
N VAL A 367 -36.34 -46.29 -31.58
CA VAL A 367 -35.37 -46.30 -32.68
C VAL A 367 -34.03 -45.86 -32.13
N ASN A 368 -33.02 -46.74 -32.24
CA ASN A 368 -31.68 -46.55 -31.69
C ASN A 368 -31.68 -46.05 -30.21
N GLY A 369 -32.55 -46.65 -29.39
CA GLY A 369 -32.69 -46.36 -27.97
C GLY A 369 -33.38 -45.04 -27.63
N LYS A 370 -34.06 -44.38 -28.58
CA LYS A 370 -34.89 -43.20 -28.30
C LYS A 370 -36.30 -43.40 -28.83
N TYR A 371 -37.26 -42.65 -28.29
CA TYR A 371 -38.63 -42.66 -28.77
C TYR A 371 -38.73 -42.26 -30.25
N ALA A 372 -39.48 -43.05 -31.02
CA ALA A 372 -39.68 -42.84 -32.44
C ALA A 372 -40.46 -41.55 -32.72
N ASN A 373 -39.99 -40.79 -33.69
CA ASN A 373 -40.54 -39.51 -34.12
C ASN A 373 -40.37 -39.41 -35.65
N GLY A 374 -41.46 -39.61 -36.41
CA GLY A 374 -41.49 -39.75 -37.87
C GLY A 374 -42.15 -41.06 -38.35
N ASP A 375 -42.09 -41.34 -39.65
CA ASP A 375 -42.52 -42.63 -40.22
C ASP A 375 -41.48 -43.72 -39.95
N TYR A 376 -41.95 -44.86 -39.45
CA TYR A 376 -41.18 -46.10 -39.34
C TYR A 376 -42.08 -47.27 -39.74
N GLU A 377 -41.63 -48.06 -40.72
CA GLU A 377 -42.33 -49.24 -41.22
C GLU A 377 -43.77 -48.95 -41.73
N GLY A 378 -44.03 -47.72 -42.21
CA GLY A 378 -45.35 -47.28 -42.70
C GLY A 378 -46.31 -46.84 -41.59
N LYS A 379 -45.83 -46.71 -40.35
CA LYS A 379 -46.55 -46.14 -39.22
C LYS A 379 -45.91 -44.84 -38.77
N PHE A 380 -46.72 -43.82 -38.52
CA PHE A 380 -46.26 -42.50 -38.12
C PHE A 380 -46.26 -42.37 -36.60
N TYR A 381 -45.08 -42.13 -36.01
CA TYR A 381 -44.90 -42.05 -34.57
C TYR A 381 -44.55 -40.64 -34.11
N LYS A 382 -45.05 -40.26 -32.93
CA LYS A 382 -44.56 -39.14 -32.14
C LYS A 382 -44.28 -39.61 -30.72
N ASP A 383 -43.08 -39.32 -30.21
CA ASP A 383 -42.64 -39.71 -28.87
C ASP A 383 -42.93 -41.19 -28.55
N GLY A 384 -42.74 -42.04 -29.57
CA GLY A 384 -42.93 -43.49 -29.53
C GLY A 384 -44.38 -43.97 -29.58
N VAL A 385 -45.36 -43.06 -29.69
CA VAL A 385 -46.79 -43.36 -29.83
C VAL A 385 -47.22 -43.20 -31.29
N GLU A 386 -47.95 -44.17 -31.83
CA GLU A 386 -48.51 -44.11 -33.17
C GLU A 386 -49.62 -43.04 -33.25
N THR A 387 -49.56 -42.13 -34.21
CA THR A 387 -50.51 -41.01 -34.33
C THR A 387 -50.77 -40.60 -35.78
N THR A 388 -51.98 -40.11 -36.04
CA THR A 388 -52.39 -39.52 -37.32
C THR A 388 -52.76 -38.03 -37.21
N GLU A 389 -52.62 -37.44 -36.01
CA GLU A 389 -53.07 -36.08 -35.71
C GLU A 389 -52.15 -34.99 -36.34
N LYS A 390 -52.66 -33.75 -36.35
CA LYS A 390 -51.83 -32.56 -36.64
C LYS A 390 -50.71 -32.47 -35.60
N THR A 391 -49.44 -32.49 -36.01
CA THR A 391 -48.34 -32.34 -35.05
C THR A 391 -47.04 -31.81 -35.66
N TYR A 392 -46.20 -31.21 -34.81
CA TYR A 392 -44.80 -30.94 -35.09
C TYR A 392 -43.91 -32.10 -34.67
N ILE A 393 -42.96 -32.47 -35.55
CA ILE A 393 -41.82 -33.35 -35.28
C ILE A 393 -40.59 -32.67 -35.91
N ASN A 394 -39.55 -32.42 -35.11
CA ASN A 394 -38.27 -31.81 -35.55
C ASN A 394 -38.46 -30.51 -36.36
N ASP A 395 -39.31 -29.60 -35.85
CA ASP A 395 -39.72 -28.32 -36.46
C ASP A 395 -40.38 -28.42 -37.85
N VAL A 396 -40.78 -29.62 -38.27
CA VAL A 396 -41.61 -29.87 -39.45
C VAL A 396 -43.03 -30.18 -39.00
N PHE A 397 -44.01 -29.47 -39.58
CA PHE A 397 -45.42 -29.67 -39.33
C PHE A 397 -46.00 -30.74 -40.27
N TYR A 398 -46.73 -31.69 -39.68
CA TYR A 398 -47.38 -32.80 -40.37
C TYR A 398 -48.89 -32.76 -40.13
N VAL A 399 -49.65 -33.12 -41.17
CA VAL A 399 -51.09 -33.35 -41.10
C VAL A 399 -51.35 -34.72 -41.72
N ASN A 400 -52.00 -35.63 -40.99
CA ASN A 400 -52.27 -37.01 -41.41
C ASN A 400 -50.98 -37.73 -41.89
N GLY A 401 -49.88 -37.58 -41.13
CA GLY A 401 -48.56 -38.14 -41.44
C GLY A 401 -47.81 -37.50 -42.61
N LYS A 402 -48.35 -36.45 -43.26
CA LYS A 402 -47.76 -35.81 -44.45
C LYS A 402 -47.26 -34.39 -44.16
N VAL A 403 -46.09 -34.07 -44.70
CA VAL A 403 -45.51 -32.72 -44.74
C VAL A 403 -46.40 -31.80 -45.58
N VAL A 404 -46.66 -30.58 -45.11
CA VAL A 404 -47.60 -29.65 -45.75
C VAL A 404 -46.97 -28.40 -46.36
N SER A 405 -47.58 -27.85 -47.41
CA SER A 405 -47.24 -26.57 -48.03
C SER A 405 -48.51 -25.80 -48.42
N GLY A 406 -48.56 -24.50 -48.16
CA GLY A 406 -49.76 -23.66 -48.25
C GLY A 406 -50.27 -23.21 -46.88
N TRP A 407 -51.45 -22.58 -46.83
CA TRP A 407 -52.08 -22.16 -45.57
C TRP A 407 -52.65 -23.36 -44.80
N TYR A 408 -52.21 -23.54 -43.55
CA TYR A 408 -52.75 -24.52 -42.61
C TYR A 408 -52.90 -23.91 -41.21
N ASP A 409 -53.93 -24.32 -40.49
CA ASP A 409 -54.05 -24.09 -39.05
C ASP A 409 -53.27 -25.17 -38.28
N ASP A 410 -52.35 -24.74 -37.41
CA ASP A 410 -51.48 -25.61 -36.62
C ASP A 410 -52.00 -25.96 -35.23
N GLY A 411 -53.23 -25.53 -34.90
CA GLY A 411 -53.83 -25.64 -33.58
C GLY A 411 -53.63 -24.38 -32.71
N THR A 412 -52.84 -23.41 -33.15
CA THR A 412 -52.71 -22.09 -32.52
C THR A 412 -53.25 -20.97 -33.41
N ALA A 413 -52.97 -21.03 -34.71
CA ALA A 413 -53.51 -20.13 -35.73
C ALA A 413 -53.22 -20.67 -37.14
N TRP A 414 -53.77 -19.99 -38.15
CA TRP A 414 -53.36 -20.15 -39.54
C TRP A 414 -51.94 -19.60 -39.79
N TYR A 415 -51.12 -20.40 -40.46
CA TYR A 415 -49.80 -20.04 -40.99
C TYR A 415 -49.62 -20.59 -42.41
N PHE A 416 -48.86 -19.88 -43.24
CA PHE A 416 -48.38 -20.37 -44.52
C PHE A 416 -47.13 -21.21 -44.31
N PHE A 417 -47.21 -22.48 -44.69
CA PHE A 417 -46.12 -23.44 -44.64
C PHE A 417 -45.48 -23.64 -46.01
N LYS A 418 -44.20 -23.97 -46.01
CA LYS A 418 -43.50 -24.57 -47.15
C LYS A 418 -42.62 -25.68 -46.62
N ASP A 419 -42.74 -26.87 -47.20
CA ASP A 419 -42.01 -28.07 -46.80
C ASP A 419 -42.14 -28.36 -45.28
N GLY A 420 -43.36 -28.15 -44.76
CA GLY A 420 -43.75 -28.29 -43.35
C GLY A 420 -43.23 -27.20 -42.41
N LYS A 421 -42.51 -26.19 -42.91
CA LYS A 421 -41.95 -25.10 -42.09
C LYS A 421 -42.67 -23.78 -42.35
N LYS A 422 -42.86 -22.97 -41.31
CA LYS A 422 -43.52 -21.66 -41.42
C LYS A 422 -42.68 -20.73 -42.30
N LEU A 423 -43.25 -20.30 -43.44
CA LEU A 423 -42.46 -19.64 -44.48
C LEU A 423 -41.92 -18.27 -44.02
N THR A 424 -40.65 -18.02 -44.30
CA THR A 424 -40.07 -16.68 -44.33
C THR A 424 -39.42 -16.48 -45.70
N GLY A 425 -39.81 -15.43 -46.41
CA GLY A 425 -39.47 -15.23 -47.82
C GLY A 425 -40.72 -15.09 -48.71
N LYS A 426 -40.52 -15.11 -50.03
CA LYS A 426 -41.59 -14.94 -51.02
C LYS A 426 -42.32 -16.25 -51.34
N ALA A 427 -43.64 -16.18 -51.49
CA ALA A 427 -44.44 -17.20 -52.15
C ALA A 427 -45.67 -16.58 -52.84
N VAL A 428 -46.34 -17.35 -53.69
CA VAL A 428 -47.64 -16.99 -54.27
C VAL A 428 -48.74 -17.71 -53.49
N ASP A 429 -49.79 -16.97 -53.11
CA ASP A 429 -51.03 -17.54 -52.60
C ASP A 429 -52.26 -16.92 -53.30
N GLY A 430 -53.46 -17.11 -52.74
CA GLY A 430 -54.71 -16.58 -53.31
C GLY A 430 -54.76 -15.05 -53.48
N ASN A 431 -53.84 -14.29 -52.87
CA ASN A 431 -53.75 -12.82 -52.96
C ASN A 431 -52.58 -12.34 -53.85
N GLY A 432 -51.90 -13.26 -54.54
CA GLY A 432 -50.77 -13.01 -55.45
C GLY A 432 -49.41 -13.32 -54.82
N GLU A 433 -48.34 -12.76 -55.38
CA GLU A 433 -47.01 -12.82 -54.77
C GLU A 433 -46.98 -11.99 -53.48
N MET A 434 -46.60 -12.64 -52.38
CA MET A 434 -46.58 -12.08 -51.04
C MET A 434 -45.26 -12.38 -50.33
N GLN A 435 -44.79 -11.41 -49.56
CA GLN A 435 -43.67 -11.59 -48.64
C GLN A 435 -44.18 -12.13 -47.30
N PHE A 436 -43.64 -13.26 -46.85
CA PHE A 436 -43.98 -13.88 -45.58
C PHE A 436 -42.85 -13.74 -44.56
N PHE A 437 -43.21 -13.72 -43.28
CA PHE A 437 -42.33 -13.87 -42.13
C PHE A 437 -42.97 -14.79 -41.10
N ASN A 438 -42.28 -15.87 -40.72
CA ASN A 438 -42.77 -16.91 -39.82
C ASN A 438 -44.22 -17.38 -40.13
N GLY A 439 -44.51 -17.61 -41.41
CA GLY A 439 -45.79 -18.10 -41.90
C GLY A 439 -46.94 -17.09 -41.86
N LYS A 440 -46.68 -15.80 -41.62
CA LYS A 440 -47.70 -14.74 -41.76
C LYS A 440 -47.21 -13.68 -42.74
N TYR A 441 -48.13 -12.90 -43.32
CA TYR A 441 -47.74 -11.79 -44.20
C TYR A 441 -46.82 -10.80 -43.47
N ALA A 442 -45.76 -10.37 -44.14
CA ALA A 442 -44.78 -9.47 -43.58
C ALA A 442 -45.40 -8.09 -43.29
N ASN A 443 -45.26 -7.68 -42.03
CA ASN A 443 -45.64 -6.37 -41.48
C ASN A 443 -44.41 -5.77 -40.77
N ARG A 444 -43.28 -5.70 -41.50
CA ARG A 444 -41.94 -5.41 -40.96
C ARG A 444 -40.95 -5.05 -42.05
N TYR A 445 -39.79 -4.54 -41.64
CA TYR A 445 -38.60 -4.49 -42.48
C TYR A 445 -38.03 -5.89 -42.76
N ILE A 446 -37.68 -6.11 -44.03
CA ILE A 446 -36.85 -7.19 -44.55
C ILE A 446 -35.89 -6.53 -45.56
N ASP A 447 -34.57 -6.71 -45.39
CA ASP A 447 -33.53 -6.11 -46.24
C ASP A 447 -33.67 -4.58 -46.46
N ASN A 448 -34.00 -3.87 -45.37
CA ASN A 448 -34.30 -2.42 -45.33
C ASN A 448 -35.54 -1.96 -46.14
N ILE A 449 -36.33 -2.90 -46.65
CA ILE A 449 -37.63 -2.66 -47.30
C ILE A 449 -38.75 -2.99 -46.31
N TYR A 450 -39.62 -2.03 -46.02
CA TYR A 450 -40.80 -2.23 -45.19
C TYR A 450 -41.93 -2.84 -46.01
N TYR A 451 -42.39 -4.01 -45.57
CA TYR A 451 -43.58 -4.67 -46.09
C TYR A 451 -44.75 -4.43 -45.14
N LYS A 452 -45.92 -4.08 -45.69
CA LYS A 452 -47.21 -4.00 -45.01
C LYS A 452 -48.13 -5.05 -45.62
N ASP A 453 -48.68 -5.92 -44.76
CA ASP A 453 -49.57 -7.03 -45.16
C ASP A 453 -49.06 -7.83 -46.38
N GLY A 454 -47.75 -8.08 -46.40
CA GLY A 454 -47.06 -8.90 -47.41
C GLY A 454 -46.65 -8.18 -48.68
N LYS A 455 -47.05 -6.90 -48.87
CA LYS A 455 -46.72 -6.08 -50.05
C LYS A 455 -45.79 -4.92 -49.68
N LEU A 456 -45.11 -4.34 -50.67
CA LEU A 456 -44.28 -3.15 -50.50
C LEU A 456 -45.15 -1.99 -49.98
N ALA A 457 -44.75 -1.35 -48.89
CA ALA A 457 -45.48 -0.20 -48.37
C ALA A 457 -45.35 1.01 -49.31
N ASN A 458 -46.49 1.55 -49.71
CA ASN A 458 -46.63 2.62 -50.70
C ASN A 458 -47.63 3.70 -50.24
N TRP A 459 -47.68 3.94 -48.93
CA TRP A 459 -48.50 4.97 -48.30
C TRP A 459 -48.00 5.26 -46.88
N TRP A 460 -48.74 6.06 -46.11
CA TRP A 460 -48.65 6.11 -44.65
C TRP A 460 -48.83 4.71 -44.04
N CYS A 461 -47.84 4.24 -43.30
CA CYS A 461 -47.86 3.00 -42.51
C CYS A 461 -47.21 3.25 -41.13
N ASP A 462 -47.74 2.61 -40.08
CA ASP A 462 -47.01 2.46 -38.82
C ASP A 462 -45.97 1.35 -38.96
N ASP A 463 -44.70 1.65 -38.72
CA ASP A 463 -43.60 0.69 -38.81
C ASP A 463 -43.31 -0.07 -37.49
N GLY A 464 -44.13 0.15 -36.47
CA GLY A 464 -43.94 -0.32 -35.10
C GLY A 464 -43.22 0.68 -34.19
N THR A 465 -42.73 1.80 -34.75
CA THR A 465 -42.15 2.92 -33.98
C THR A 465 -43.04 4.16 -34.08
N ALA A 466 -43.54 4.46 -35.27
CA ALA A 466 -44.49 5.53 -35.56
C ALA A 466 -45.03 5.38 -36.98
N TRP A 467 -45.98 6.26 -37.34
CA TRP A 467 -46.39 6.47 -38.72
C TRP A 467 -45.29 7.15 -39.56
N TYR A 468 -45.04 6.61 -40.74
CA TYR A 468 -44.19 7.17 -41.79
C TYR A 468 -44.84 6.98 -43.16
N PHE A 469 -44.63 7.93 -44.08
CA PHE A 469 -45.00 7.81 -45.49
C PHE A 469 -43.93 7.00 -46.25
N PHE A 470 -44.35 5.89 -46.86
CA PHE A 470 -43.49 4.99 -47.63
C PHE A 470 -43.79 5.06 -49.12
N GLN A 471 -42.74 4.90 -49.92
CA GLN A 471 -42.82 4.59 -51.34
C GLN A 471 -41.82 3.48 -51.67
N ASP A 472 -42.24 2.47 -52.44
CA ASP A 472 -41.45 1.27 -52.77
C ASP A 472 -40.86 0.56 -51.53
N GLY A 473 -41.60 0.60 -50.42
CA GLY A 473 -41.21 0.06 -49.11
C GLY A 473 -40.11 0.86 -48.39
N LYS A 474 -39.73 2.05 -48.86
CA LYS A 474 -38.73 2.93 -48.21
C LYS A 474 -39.38 4.21 -47.69
N LYS A 475 -38.86 4.75 -46.59
CA LYS A 475 -39.32 6.04 -46.03
C LYS A 475 -39.02 7.15 -47.03
N PHE A 476 -40.05 7.81 -47.53
CA PHE A 476 -39.93 8.69 -48.68
C PHE A 476 -39.24 10.02 -48.33
N THR A 477 -38.56 10.64 -49.30
CA THR A 477 -37.96 11.97 -49.16
C THR A 477 -38.04 12.71 -50.50
N GLY A 478 -38.64 13.89 -50.51
CA GLY A 478 -38.99 14.64 -51.73
C GLY A 478 -40.45 15.12 -51.71
N LEU A 479 -40.94 15.65 -52.83
CA LEU A 479 -42.35 15.99 -53.02
C LEU A 479 -43.18 14.72 -53.26
N GLY A 480 -44.27 14.56 -52.51
CA GLY A 480 -45.24 13.48 -52.66
C GLY A 480 -46.65 13.98 -52.36
N VAL A 481 -47.67 13.19 -52.72
CA VAL A 481 -49.08 13.54 -52.49
C VAL A 481 -49.71 12.53 -51.54
N ASP A 482 -50.35 13.03 -50.49
CA ASP A 482 -51.19 12.22 -49.60
C ASP A 482 -52.60 12.80 -49.43
N GLY A 483 -53.37 12.31 -48.46
CA GLY A 483 -54.74 12.77 -48.19
C GLY A 483 -54.88 14.26 -47.83
N ASN A 484 -53.79 14.95 -47.50
CA ASN A 484 -53.74 16.39 -47.24
C ASN A 484 -53.23 17.21 -48.43
N GLY A 485 -52.95 16.57 -49.58
CA GLY A 485 -52.42 17.18 -50.81
C GLY A 485 -50.92 16.97 -51.00
N GLU A 486 -50.29 17.80 -51.83
CA GLU A 486 -48.84 17.77 -52.05
C GLU A 486 -48.10 18.24 -50.79
N ARG A 487 -47.03 17.52 -50.42
CA ARG A 487 -46.16 17.80 -49.27
C ARG A 487 -44.71 17.43 -49.59
N TYR A 488 -43.77 18.18 -49.03
CA TYR A 488 -42.37 17.78 -48.97
C TYR A 488 -42.14 16.87 -47.75
N PHE A 489 -41.65 15.66 -48.01
CA PHE A 489 -41.33 14.66 -47.00
C PHE A 489 -39.81 14.57 -46.78
N VAL A 490 -39.43 14.25 -45.54
CA VAL A 490 -38.06 13.93 -45.12
C VAL A 490 -38.11 12.70 -44.24
N ASN A 491 -37.45 11.62 -44.67
CA ASN A 491 -37.44 10.31 -44.00
C ASN A 491 -38.85 9.82 -43.59
N GLY A 492 -39.82 9.95 -44.50
CA GLY A 492 -41.21 9.53 -44.32
C GLY A 492 -42.04 10.40 -43.37
N LYS A 493 -41.57 11.59 -42.96
CA LYS A 493 -42.36 12.56 -42.20
C LYS A 493 -42.44 13.89 -42.94
N TYR A 494 -43.47 14.68 -42.65
CA TYR A 494 -43.57 16.04 -43.18
C TYR A 494 -42.37 16.90 -42.79
N ALA A 495 -41.84 17.64 -43.76
CA ALA A 495 -40.70 18.52 -43.56
C ALA A 495 -41.05 19.69 -42.65
N ASN A 496 -40.18 19.92 -41.67
CA ASN A 496 -40.28 20.99 -40.68
C ASN A 496 -38.88 21.58 -40.46
N GLY A 497 -38.59 22.71 -41.13
CA GLY A 497 -37.26 23.34 -41.23
C GLY A 497 -36.87 23.69 -42.67
N ILE A 498 -35.62 24.11 -42.89
CA ILE A 498 -35.10 24.45 -44.23
C ILE A 498 -34.56 23.19 -44.92
N TYR A 499 -35.02 22.94 -46.15
CA TYR A 499 -34.56 21.87 -47.04
C TYR A 499 -34.45 22.41 -48.47
N ASN A 500 -33.32 22.20 -49.15
CA ASN A 500 -33.05 22.74 -50.50
C ASN A 500 -33.35 24.25 -50.60
N ASP A 501 -32.81 25.03 -49.64
CA ASP A 501 -32.97 26.48 -49.48
C ASP A 501 -34.42 27.01 -49.31
N LYS A 502 -35.40 26.11 -49.18
CA LYS A 502 -36.81 26.42 -48.92
C LYS A 502 -37.20 26.05 -47.49
N LEU A 503 -37.95 26.92 -46.81
CA LEU A 503 -38.49 26.66 -45.48
C LEU A 503 -39.82 25.92 -45.60
N TYR A 504 -39.96 24.80 -44.90
CA TYR A 504 -41.21 24.03 -44.83
C TYR A 504 -41.73 23.96 -43.40
N LYS A 505 -43.05 24.09 -43.25
CA LYS A 505 -43.79 23.70 -42.04
C LYS A 505 -44.83 22.65 -42.40
N ASP A 506 -44.83 21.54 -41.68
CA ASP A 506 -45.74 20.41 -41.91
C ASP A 506 -45.84 20.01 -43.40
N GLY A 507 -44.68 20.04 -44.06
CA GLY A 507 -44.48 19.68 -45.47
C GLY A 507 -44.92 20.74 -46.49
N VAL A 508 -45.45 21.88 -46.04
CA VAL A 508 -45.86 23.01 -46.90
C VAL A 508 -44.77 24.08 -46.89
N GLU A 509 -44.39 24.58 -48.06
CA GLU A 509 -43.43 25.68 -48.21
C GLU A 509 -44.01 26.99 -47.66
N THR A 510 -43.25 27.73 -46.84
CA THR A 510 -43.68 28.98 -46.22
C THR A 510 -42.53 29.98 -46.07
N THR A 511 -42.84 31.28 -46.13
CA THR A 511 -41.91 32.38 -45.84
C THR A 511 -42.33 33.21 -44.63
N GLU A 512 -43.33 32.75 -43.87
CA GLU A 512 -43.93 33.49 -42.76
C GLU A 512 -42.97 33.69 -41.56
N LYS A 513 -43.35 34.59 -40.64
CA LYS A 513 -42.74 34.68 -39.31
C LYS A 513 -43.26 33.54 -38.45
N ILE A 514 -42.45 32.51 -38.20
CA ILE A 514 -42.99 31.27 -37.61
C ILE A 514 -41.96 30.49 -36.80
N TYR A 515 -42.42 29.85 -35.73
CA TYR A 515 -41.67 28.83 -35.01
C TYR A 515 -41.87 27.45 -35.62
N ILE A 516 -40.76 26.75 -35.84
CA ILE A 516 -40.70 25.34 -36.24
C ILE A 516 -39.57 24.69 -35.43
N ASN A 517 -39.88 23.67 -34.62
CA ASN A 517 -38.92 22.97 -33.75
C ASN A 517 -38.08 23.91 -32.86
N ASP A 518 -38.74 24.86 -32.20
CA ASP A 518 -38.15 25.92 -31.35
C ASP A 518 -37.15 26.87 -32.04
N ILE A 519 -37.03 26.78 -33.37
CA ILE A 519 -36.29 27.73 -34.20
C ILE A 519 -37.28 28.76 -34.76
N PHE A 520 -36.97 30.05 -34.59
CA PHE A 520 -37.73 31.15 -35.15
C PHE A 520 -37.19 31.52 -36.55
N TYR A 521 -38.11 31.56 -37.52
CA TYR A 521 -37.83 31.96 -38.89
C TYR A 521 -38.54 33.25 -39.23
N VAL A 522 -37.90 34.07 -40.06
CA VAL A 522 -38.44 35.31 -40.62
C VAL A 522 -38.07 35.36 -42.10
N ASN A 523 -39.05 35.60 -42.98
CA ASN A 523 -38.86 35.67 -44.43
C ASN A 523 -38.13 34.43 -45.00
N GLY A 524 -38.50 33.24 -44.52
CA GLY A 524 -37.89 31.95 -44.91
C GLY A 524 -36.50 31.66 -44.33
N LYS A 525 -35.92 32.53 -43.48
CA LYS A 525 -34.54 32.43 -42.97
C LYS A 525 -34.48 32.43 -41.44
N LEU A 526 -33.39 31.91 -40.88
CA LEU A 526 -33.12 31.92 -39.43
C LEU A 526 -33.08 33.36 -38.88
N ALA A 527 -33.84 33.63 -37.82
CA ALA A 527 -33.83 34.93 -37.15
C ALA A 527 -32.44 35.25 -36.55
N ASN A 528 -31.84 36.36 -36.98
CA ASN A 528 -30.48 36.79 -36.65
C ASN A 528 -30.38 38.30 -36.34
N TRP A 529 -31.34 38.81 -35.56
CA TRP A 529 -31.37 40.19 -35.06
C TRP A 529 -32.44 40.34 -33.97
N TRP A 530 -32.70 41.57 -33.51
CA TRP A 530 -33.96 41.93 -32.88
C TRP A 530 -35.15 41.66 -33.80
N TYR A 531 -36.09 40.83 -33.34
CA TYR A 531 -37.40 40.61 -33.96
C TYR A 531 -38.51 40.52 -32.92
N ASP A 532 -39.70 41.00 -33.29
CA ASP A 532 -40.94 40.66 -32.60
C ASP A 532 -41.39 39.24 -32.99
N ASP A 533 -41.62 38.39 -31.98
CA ASP A 533 -42.03 37.00 -32.13
C ASP A 533 -43.55 36.76 -31.96
N GLY A 534 -44.33 37.85 -31.84
CA GLY A 534 -45.75 37.82 -31.55
C GLY A 534 -46.08 37.91 -30.06
N THR A 535 -45.09 37.80 -29.17
CA THR A 535 -45.22 38.05 -27.73
C THR A 535 -44.47 39.32 -27.32
N ALA A 536 -43.23 39.48 -27.78
CA ALA A 536 -42.43 40.69 -27.57
C ALA A 536 -41.24 40.73 -28.53
N TRP A 537 -40.48 41.83 -28.48
CA TRP A 537 -39.16 41.92 -29.09
C TRP A 537 -38.12 41.09 -28.31
N TYR A 538 -37.36 40.29 -29.05
CA TYR A 538 -36.22 39.52 -28.58
C TYR A 538 -35.07 39.59 -29.59
N PHE A 539 -33.83 39.59 -29.11
CA PHE A 539 -32.65 39.39 -29.94
C PHE A 539 -32.46 37.90 -30.23
N PHE A 540 -32.50 37.54 -31.51
CA PHE A 540 -32.27 36.20 -32.00
C PHE A 540 -30.90 36.05 -32.65
N LYS A 541 -30.30 34.89 -32.47
CA LYS A 541 -29.12 34.42 -33.20
C LYS A 541 -29.35 32.97 -33.60
N ASP A 542 -29.07 32.62 -34.85
CA ASP A 542 -29.28 31.29 -35.42
C ASP A 542 -30.71 30.75 -35.20
N GLY A 543 -31.69 31.67 -35.23
CA GLY A 543 -33.11 31.40 -34.99
C GLY A 543 -33.50 31.20 -33.52
N LYS A 544 -32.58 31.30 -32.55
CA LYS A 544 -32.86 31.15 -31.12
C LYS A 544 -32.70 32.45 -30.35
N LYS A 545 -33.49 32.65 -29.30
CA LYS A 545 -33.37 33.79 -28.37
C LYS A 545 -32.01 33.73 -27.68
N LEU A 546 -31.20 34.78 -27.81
CA LEU A 546 -29.80 34.74 -27.38
C LEU A 546 -29.66 34.81 -25.84
N THR A 547 -28.88 33.89 -25.29
CA THR A 547 -28.17 34.09 -24.02
C THR A 547 -26.67 34.10 -24.33
N GLY A 548 -25.94 35.10 -23.83
CA GLY A 548 -24.54 35.35 -24.19
C GLY A 548 -24.31 36.76 -24.75
N LYS A 549 -23.11 37.02 -25.27
CA LYS A 549 -22.70 38.32 -25.82
C LYS A 549 -22.97 38.44 -27.33
N ALA A 550 -23.44 39.58 -27.80
CA ALA A 550 -23.53 39.94 -29.23
C ALA A 550 -23.39 41.46 -29.46
N VAL A 551 -23.29 41.87 -30.72
CA VAL A 551 -23.36 43.28 -31.13
C VAL A 551 -24.77 43.58 -31.61
N ASP A 552 -25.36 44.67 -31.12
CA ASP A 552 -26.57 45.26 -31.69
C ASP A 552 -26.41 46.79 -31.92
N GLY A 553 -27.51 47.52 -32.14
CA GLY A 553 -27.48 48.97 -32.35
C GLY A 553 -26.94 49.79 -31.18
N ASN A 554 -26.83 49.22 -29.96
CA ASN A 554 -26.26 49.84 -28.77
C ASN A 554 -24.80 49.41 -28.50
N GLY A 555 -24.19 48.65 -29.41
CA GLY A 555 -22.81 48.17 -29.33
C GLY A 555 -22.71 46.72 -28.87
N GLU A 556 -21.60 46.37 -28.21
CA GLU A 556 -21.46 45.05 -27.56
C GLU A 556 -22.32 44.95 -26.30
N MET A 557 -23.30 44.06 -26.32
CA MET A 557 -24.30 43.87 -25.26
C MET A 557 -24.36 42.40 -24.84
N TYR A 558 -24.75 42.16 -23.59
CA TYR A 558 -25.03 40.84 -23.01
C TYR A 558 -26.54 40.60 -22.96
N PHE A 559 -26.94 39.40 -23.36
CA PHE A 559 -28.33 38.99 -23.47
C PHE A 559 -28.62 37.78 -22.59
N SER A 560 -29.85 37.69 -22.10
CA SER A 560 -30.41 36.52 -21.42
C SER A 560 -31.81 36.28 -21.96
N ASN A 561 -32.04 35.08 -22.53
CA ASN A 561 -33.28 34.70 -23.20
C ASN A 561 -33.80 35.76 -24.20
N GLY A 562 -32.89 36.31 -25.01
CA GLY A 562 -33.16 37.30 -26.04
C GLY A 562 -33.48 38.72 -25.54
N LYS A 563 -33.39 39.00 -24.23
CA LYS A 563 -33.50 40.37 -23.69
C LYS A 563 -32.15 40.81 -23.12
N TYR A 564 -31.94 42.12 -22.96
CA TYR A 564 -30.74 42.61 -22.29
C TYR A 564 -30.63 42.03 -20.87
N ALA A 565 -29.43 41.58 -20.52
CA ALA A 565 -29.19 40.87 -19.27
C ALA A 565 -29.25 41.81 -18.05
N ASN A 566 -30.08 41.41 -17.08
CA ASN A 566 -30.16 41.98 -15.73
C ASN A 566 -29.78 40.90 -14.70
N THR A 567 -28.72 40.14 -15.00
CA THR A 567 -28.31 38.92 -14.30
C THR A 567 -26.90 38.50 -14.74
N TYR A 568 -26.39 37.39 -14.22
CA TYR A 568 -25.12 36.81 -14.67
C TYR A 568 -25.24 36.18 -16.07
N VAL A 569 -24.33 36.56 -16.96
CA VAL A 569 -24.08 35.91 -18.25
C VAL A 569 -22.59 35.64 -18.35
N ASP A 570 -22.19 34.38 -18.57
CA ASP A 570 -20.79 33.93 -18.65
C ASP A 570 -19.90 34.37 -17.47
N GLY A 571 -20.50 34.45 -16.26
CA GLY A 571 -19.84 34.87 -15.02
C GLY A 571 -19.67 36.39 -14.87
N ILE A 572 -20.22 37.19 -15.79
CA ILE A 572 -20.29 38.65 -15.73
C ILE A 572 -21.70 39.04 -15.29
N PHE A 573 -21.83 39.74 -14.17
CA PHE A 573 -23.11 40.36 -13.80
C PHE A 573 -23.37 41.57 -14.70
N CYS A 574 -24.52 41.57 -15.35
CA CYS A 574 -24.94 42.63 -16.24
C CYS A 574 -26.22 43.30 -15.75
N TYR A 575 -26.32 44.60 -15.98
CA TYR A 575 -27.54 45.39 -15.83
C TYR A 575 -27.79 46.13 -17.14
N GLU A 576 -29.03 46.11 -17.63
CA GLU A 576 -29.41 46.58 -18.97
C GLU A 576 -28.46 46.08 -20.09
N GLY A 577 -27.94 44.86 -19.92
CA GLY A 577 -27.05 44.19 -20.87
C GLY A 577 -25.60 44.68 -20.87
N LYS A 578 -25.18 45.50 -19.90
CA LYS A 578 -23.79 45.98 -19.76
C LYS A 578 -23.15 45.46 -18.46
N PRO A 579 -21.86 45.11 -18.45
CA PRO A 579 -21.14 44.71 -17.23
C PRO A 579 -21.20 45.78 -16.14
N THR A 580 -21.62 45.41 -14.94
CA THR A 580 -21.86 46.37 -13.85
C THR A 580 -20.58 46.96 -13.26
N ASN A 581 -20.65 48.23 -12.86
CA ASN A 581 -19.56 48.96 -12.20
C ASN A 581 -20.17 49.82 -11.08
N GLY A 582 -19.72 49.61 -9.83
CA GLY A 582 -20.35 50.19 -8.63
C GLY A 582 -21.20 49.18 -7.84
N TRP A 583 -21.98 49.66 -6.87
CA TRP A 583 -22.87 48.84 -6.05
C TRP A 583 -24.12 48.39 -6.84
N PHE A 584 -24.38 47.09 -6.89
CA PHE A 584 -25.60 46.48 -7.44
C PHE A 584 -26.08 45.34 -6.53
N ASP A 585 -27.40 45.12 -6.49
CA ASP A 585 -27.99 43.89 -5.95
C ASP A 585 -27.92 42.78 -7.02
N ASP A 586 -27.37 41.61 -6.66
CA ASP A 586 -27.27 40.46 -7.57
C ASP A 586 -28.43 39.47 -7.47
N GLY A 587 -29.45 39.81 -6.67
CA GLY A 587 -30.59 38.96 -6.34
C GLY A 587 -30.43 38.22 -5.01
N ASN A 588 -29.23 38.21 -4.42
CA ASN A 588 -28.96 37.65 -3.09
C ASN A 588 -28.62 38.75 -2.08
N ALA A 589 -27.84 39.75 -2.50
CA ALA A 589 -27.45 40.91 -1.72
C ALA A 589 -26.80 41.98 -2.61
N TRP A 590 -26.60 43.16 -2.03
CA TRP A 590 -25.73 44.19 -2.59
C TRP A 590 -24.25 43.78 -2.57
N TYR A 591 -23.57 44.00 -3.69
CA TYR A 591 -22.14 43.84 -3.89
C TYR A 591 -21.58 44.99 -4.74
N PHE A 592 -20.34 45.39 -4.49
CA PHE A 592 -19.59 46.29 -5.36
C PHE A 592 -18.95 45.52 -6.51
N PHE A 593 -19.31 45.88 -7.73
CA PHE A 593 -18.83 45.28 -8.96
C PHE A 593 -17.83 46.18 -9.68
N LYS A 594 -16.92 45.55 -10.41
CA LYS A 594 -16.09 46.18 -11.44
C LYS A 594 -16.05 45.27 -12.66
N ASP A 595 -16.32 45.82 -13.84
CA ASP A 595 -16.41 45.07 -15.10
C ASP A 595 -17.31 43.82 -15.01
N GLY A 596 -18.43 43.95 -14.27
CA GLY A 596 -19.41 42.90 -13.98
C GLY A 596 -18.93 41.80 -13.02
N LYS A 597 -17.77 41.93 -12.39
CA LYS A 597 -17.26 40.97 -11.39
C LYS A 597 -17.24 41.58 -10.00
N LYS A 598 -17.55 40.76 -8.98
CA LYS A 598 -17.45 41.16 -7.57
C LYS A 598 -16.00 41.56 -7.26
N PHE A 599 -15.80 42.80 -6.82
CA PHE A 599 -14.49 43.43 -6.81
C PHE A 599 -13.69 43.14 -5.53
N THR A 600 -12.39 42.93 -5.67
CA THR A 600 -11.44 42.82 -4.55
C THR A 600 -10.27 43.78 -4.81
N GLY A 601 -9.89 44.54 -3.78
CA GLY A 601 -8.85 45.58 -3.85
C GLY A 601 -9.38 47.00 -3.55
N HIS A 602 -8.53 48.01 -3.77
CA HIS A 602 -8.88 49.42 -3.57
C HIS A 602 -9.85 49.94 -4.64
N GLY A 603 -10.95 50.55 -4.22
CA GLY A 603 -11.93 51.21 -5.08
C GLY A 603 -12.53 52.45 -4.41
N VAL A 604 -13.39 53.18 -5.13
CA VAL A 604 -14.08 54.38 -4.62
C VAL A 604 -15.58 54.22 -4.83
N ASP A 605 -16.36 54.50 -3.80
CA ASP A 605 -17.82 54.59 -3.87
C ASP A 605 -18.34 55.87 -3.19
N GLY A 606 -19.66 55.97 -2.98
CA GLY A 606 -20.30 57.14 -2.34
C GLY A 606 -19.83 57.45 -0.91
N ASN A 607 -19.11 56.54 -0.26
CA ASN A 607 -18.52 56.70 1.07
C ASN A 607 -17.02 57.06 1.01
N GLY A 608 -16.45 57.25 -0.18
CA GLY A 608 -15.03 57.53 -0.44
C GLY A 608 -14.22 56.29 -0.85
N GLU A 609 -12.90 56.34 -0.67
CA GLU A 609 -12.03 55.20 -0.94
C GLU A 609 -12.25 54.07 0.07
N ARG A 610 -12.34 52.82 -0.40
CA ARG A 610 -12.49 51.60 0.39
C ARG A 610 -11.69 50.46 -0.23
N TYR A 611 -11.19 49.58 0.62
CA TYR A 611 -10.78 48.24 0.20
C TYR A 611 -12.02 47.34 0.17
N PHE A 612 -12.17 46.55 -0.89
CA PHE A 612 -13.24 45.58 -1.05
C PHE A 612 -12.69 44.15 -1.05
N VAL A 613 -13.50 43.19 -0.61
CA VAL A 613 -13.25 41.75 -0.74
C VAL A 613 -14.54 41.11 -1.23
N GLU A 614 -14.49 40.46 -2.39
CA GLU A 614 -15.65 39.84 -3.07
C GLU A 614 -16.87 40.77 -3.17
N GLY A 615 -16.62 42.06 -3.42
CA GLY A 615 -17.64 43.10 -3.54
C GLY A 615 -18.24 43.56 -2.21
N LYS A 616 -17.64 43.22 -1.05
CA LYS A 616 -18.10 43.68 0.26
C LYS A 616 -16.98 44.38 1.03
N TYR A 617 -17.37 45.21 2.00
CA TYR A 617 -16.44 45.81 2.95
C TYR A 617 -15.87 44.74 3.90
N PRO A 618 -14.54 44.53 3.93
CA PRO A 618 -13.90 43.64 4.89
C PRO A 618 -13.92 44.19 6.31
N ASN A 619 -14.00 43.25 7.26
CA ASN A 619 -13.73 43.46 8.68
C ASN A 619 -12.75 42.37 9.15
N GLY A 620 -11.46 42.69 9.24
CA GLY A 620 -10.39 41.74 9.56
C GLY A 620 -9.06 42.08 8.88
N PHE A 621 -8.10 41.15 8.92
CA PHE A 621 -6.80 41.32 8.28
C PHE A 621 -6.81 40.87 6.81
N TYR A 622 -6.39 41.75 5.90
CA TYR A 622 -6.24 41.48 4.46
C TYR A 622 -4.95 42.14 3.96
N GLU A 623 -4.16 41.43 3.16
CA GLU A 623 -2.85 41.89 2.63
C GLU A 623 -1.90 42.47 3.71
N GLY A 624 -1.95 41.91 4.94
CA GLY A 624 -1.14 42.35 6.08
C GLY A 624 -1.64 43.61 6.80
N LYS A 625 -2.74 44.22 6.33
CA LYS A 625 -3.39 45.38 6.96
C LYS A 625 -4.68 44.97 7.68
N LEU A 626 -4.98 45.63 8.80
CA LEU A 626 -6.26 45.51 9.48
C LEU A 626 -7.27 46.46 8.82
N TYR A 627 -8.43 45.94 8.40
CA TYR A 627 -9.52 46.74 7.86
C TYR A 627 -10.76 46.65 8.75
N LYS A 628 -11.46 47.79 8.88
CA LYS A 628 -12.78 47.90 9.47
C LYS A 628 -13.70 48.61 8.48
N ASP A 629 -14.80 47.96 8.11
CA ASP A 629 -15.78 48.50 7.16
C ASP A 629 -15.13 49.08 5.87
N GLY A 630 -14.11 48.35 5.37
CA GLY A 630 -13.31 48.72 4.19
C GLY A 630 -12.29 49.84 4.37
N VAL A 631 -12.14 50.42 5.56
CA VAL A 631 -11.13 51.45 5.90
C VAL A 631 -9.95 50.80 6.65
N GLU A 632 -8.72 51.18 6.33
CA GLU A 632 -7.51 50.71 7.04
C GLU A 632 -7.54 51.20 8.50
N ALA A 633 -7.73 50.27 9.44
CA ALA A 633 -7.91 50.57 10.86
C ALA A 633 -6.56 50.66 11.59
N LYS A 634 -6.46 51.64 12.50
CA LYS A 634 -5.22 51.97 13.24
C LYS A 634 -5.56 52.34 14.68
N GLY A 635 -4.70 51.94 15.61
CA GLY A 635 -4.88 52.25 17.03
C GLY A 635 -5.83 51.27 17.74
N LYS A 636 -6.21 51.63 18.96
CA LYS A 636 -7.14 50.87 19.82
C LYS A 636 -8.50 50.72 19.15
N VAL A 637 -8.81 49.55 18.58
CA VAL A 637 -10.00 49.35 17.76
C VAL A 637 -10.61 47.96 17.90
N TYR A 638 -11.94 47.90 17.99
CA TYR A 638 -12.71 46.66 17.82
C TYR A 638 -13.00 46.40 16.34
N VAL A 639 -12.52 45.25 15.84
CA VAL A 639 -12.83 44.70 14.51
C VAL A 639 -13.32 43.26 14.69
N ASN A 640 -14.51 42.95 14.18
CA ASN A 640 -15.15 41.63 14.29
C ASN A 640 -15.10 40.99 15.70
N GLY A 641 -15.37 41.79 16.74
CA GLY A 641 -15.38 41.34 18.14
C GLY A 641 -14.01 41.06 18.77
N ILE A 642 -12.91 41.38 18.07
CA ILE A 642 -11.53 41.34 18.58
C ILE A 642 -11.06 42.78 18.81
N PHE A 643 -10.52 43.06 19.99
CA PHE A 643 -9.84 44.31 20.32
C PHE A 643 -8.37 44.24 19.92
N TYR A 644 -7.94 45.19 19.09
CA TYR A 644 -6.57 45.34 18.62
C TYR A 644 -5.89 46.53 19.29
N ASP A 645 -4.60 46.40 19.56
CA ASP A 645 -3.77 47.43 20.19
C ASP A 645 -3.23 48.47 19.19
N GLU A 646 -2.39 49.37 19.67
CA GLU A 646 -1.76 50.45 18.89
C GLU A 646 -0.80 49.95 17.80
N LYS A 647 -0.48 48.66 17.78
CA LYS A 647 0.36 47.96 16.77
C LYS A 647 -0.49 47.03 15.89
N ASN A 648 -1.82 47.14 15.97
CA ASN A 648 -2.80 46.25 15.36
C ASN A 648 -2.64 44.75 15.76
N LEU A 649 -2.12 44.46 16.96
CA LEU A 649 -2.03 43.11 17.53
C LEU A 649 -3.23 42.83 18.46
N PRO A 650 -3.76 41.59 18.53
CA PRO A 650 -4.83 41.24 19.46
C PRO A 650 -4.40 41.46 20.92
N ALA A 651 -5.16 42.30 21.65
CA ALA A 651 -4.79 42.74 22.99
C ALA A 651 -4.61 41.57 23.99
N ASN A 652 -3.52 41.62 24.76
CA ASN A 652 -3.14 40.58 25.73
C ASN A 652 -2.56 41.22 27.00
N GLY A 653 -3.25 41.09 28.13
CA GLY A 653 -3.01 41.85 29.36
C GLY A 653 -4.03 42.98 29.57
N TRP A 654 -3.73 43.92 30.48
CA TRP A 654 -4.58 45.08 30.74
C TRP A 654 -4.51 46.12 29.61
N TYR A 655 -5.67 46.50 29.05
CA TYR A 655 -5.80 47.63 28.11
C TYR A 655 -7.04 48.46 28.45
N ASP A 656 -6.92 49.77 28.25
CA ASP A 656 -8.06 50.69 28.12
C ASP A 656 -8.71 50.48 26.74
N ASP A 657 -10.03 50.21 26.72
CA ASP A 657 -10.81 49.99 25.50
C ASP A 657 -11.50 51.25 24.94
N GLY A 658 -11.24 52.41 25.56
CA GLY A 658 -11.88 53.69 25.27
C GLY A 658 -13.04 54.02 26.20
N ASN A 659 -13.46 53.09 27.06
CA ASN A 659 -14.44 53.31 28.13
C ASN A 659 -13.82 53.03 29.50
N GLU A 660 -13.22 51.85 29.68
CA GLU A 660 -12.53 51.47 30.90
C GLU A 660 -11.37 50.51 30.61
N TRP A 661 -10.51 50.29 31.62
CA TRP A 661 -9.51 49.23 31.61
C TRP A 661 -10.13 47.84 31.76
N PHE A 662 -9.77 46.90 30.89
CA PHE A 662 -10.13 45.48 30.97
C PHE A 662 -8.89 44.60 30.75
N PHE A 663 -8.85 43.43 31.39
CA PHE A 663 -7.87 42.40 31.07
C PHE A 663 -8.33 41.59 29.85
N PHE A 664 -7.52 41.63 28.79
CA PHE A 664 -7.75 40.94 27.53
C PHE A 664 -6.84 39.72 27.38
N ARG A 665 -7.31 38.74 26.61
CA ARG A 665 -6.49 37.62 26.10
C ARG A 665 -6.89 37.36 24.65
N ASN A 666 -5.93 37.40 23.73
CA ASN A 666 -6.14 37.34 22.28
C ASN A 666 -7.25 38.29 21.77
N GLY A 667 -7.25 39.53 22.28
CA GLY A 667 -8.20 40.59 21.93
C GLY A 667 -9.62 40.42 22.48
N LYS A 668 -9.89 39.42 23.33
CA LYS A 668 -11.19 39.24 24.01
C LYS A 668 -11.06 39.48 25.51
N LYS A 669 -12.08 40.09 26.13
CA LYS A 669 -12.15 40.32 27.59
C LYS A 669 -12.14 38.97 28.31
N PHE A 670 -11.25 38.80 29.28
CA PHE A 670 -10.89 37.49 29.83
C PHE A 670 -11.75 37.10 31.05
N THR A 671 -12.07 35.80 31.14
CA THR A 671 -12.73 35.19 32.30
C THR A 671 -11.96 33.92 32.68
N GLY A 672 -11.67 33.74 33.97
CA GLY A 672 -10.85 32.66 34.50
C GLY A 672 -9.61 33.16 35.23
N LYS A 673 -8.68 32.25 35.54
CA LYS A 673 -7.43 32.58 36.24
C LYS A 673 -6.35 33.08 35.28
N ALA A 674 -5.70 34.17 35.66
CA ALA A 674 -4.49 34.68 35.00
C ALA A 674 -3.58 35.37 36.01
N VAL A 675 -2.29 35.47 35.69
CA VAL A 675 -1.33 36.24 36.46
C VAL A 675 -1.20 37.64 35.85
N ASP A 676 -1.27 38.67 36.69
CA ASP A 676 -0.93 40.05 36.33
C ASP A 676 0.06 40.66 37.34
N GLY A 677 0.24 41.98 37.32
CA GLY A 677 1.15 42.69 38.24
C GLY A 677 0.84 42.53 39.73
N ASN A 678 -0.34 42.03 40.09
CA ASN A 678 -0.77 41.76 41.47
C ASN A 678 -0.72 40.25 41.84
N GLY A 679 -0.25 39.38 40.95
CA GLY A 679 -0.19 37.92 41.16
C GLY A 679 -1.29 37.15 40.43
N GLU A 680 -1.61 35.94 40.89
CA GLU A 680 -2.70 35.14 40.30
C GLU A 680 -4.08 35.66 40.76
N MET A 681 -4.87 36.11 39.80
CA MET A 681 -6.18 36.71 40.03
C MET A 681 -7.28 35.96 39.26
N ASP A 682 -8.47 35.85 39.86
CA ASP A 682 -9.69 35.39 39.19
C ASP A 682 -10.34 36.58 38.46
N PHE A 683 -10.50 36.45 37.13
CA PHE A 683 -11.14 37.44 36.28
C PHE A 683 -12.55 37.01 35.84
N VAL A 684 -13.44 37.98 35.66
CA VAL A 684 -14.73 37.85 34.99
C VAL A 684 -14.89 39.04 34.04
N ASN A 685 -15.10 38.78 32.75
CA ASN A 685 -15.26 39.80 31.69
C ASN A 685 -14.21 40.92 31.73
N GLY A 686 -12.95 40.56 31.98
CA GLY A 686 -11.81 41.48 32.06
C GLY A 686 -11.69 42.30 33.35
N LYS A 687 -12.45 41.99 34.40
CA LYS A 687 -12.37 42.62 35.73
C LYS A 687 -12.07 41.59 36.82
N TYR A 688 -11.50 42.00 37.96
CA TYR A 688 -11.31 41.10 39.11
C TYR A 688 -12.63 40.64 39.73
N LYS A 689 -12.70 39.36 40.11
CA LYS A 689 -13.82 38.76 40.84
C LYS A 689 -13.88 39.23 42.30
N ARG A 690 -15.09 39.46 42.82
CA ARG A 690 -15.35 39.81 44.24
C ARG A 690 -16.02 38.63 44.97
N ASN A 691 -15.73 38.47 46.26
CA ASN A 691 -16.21 37.36 47.09
C ASN A 691 -17.01 37.84 48.32
N ASN A 692 -18.14 38.55 48.10
CA ASN A 692 -19.05 38.95 49.17
C ASN A 692 -20.14 37.89 49.43
N LYS A 693 -20.61 37.77 50.67
CA LYS A 693 -21.66 36.81 51.04
C LYS A 693 -23.02 37.28 50.53
N VAL A 694 -23.65 36.43 49.70
CA VAL A 694 -24.97 36.67 49.11
C VAL A 694 -26.08 36.44 50.14
N TYR A 695 -27.11 37.29 50.09
CA TYR A 695 -28.37 37.15 50.85
C TYR A 695 -29.55 37.33 49.89
N SER A 696 -30.70 36.72 50.20
CA SER A 696 -31.88 36.73 49.32
C SER A 696 -33.20 37.01 50.06
N ALA A 697 -34.02 37.90 49.50
CA ALA A 697 -35.34 38.24 50.03
C ALA A 697 -36.44 37.41 49.36
N SER A 698 -37.41 36.90 50.13
CA SER A 698 -38.62 36.28 49.56
C SER A 698 -39.50 37.34 48.86
N GLU A 699 -40.34 36.94 47.90
CA GLU A 699 -41.16 37.88 47.12
C GLU A 699 -42.05 38.77 48.01
N GLY A 700 -42.58 38.22 49.11
CA GLY A 700 -43.32 38.99 50.12
C GLY A 700 -42.46 40.02 50.85
N VAL A 701 -41.20 39.69 51.19
CA VAL A 701 -40.23 40.65 51.75
C VAL A 701 -39.93 41.75 50.73
N GLN A 702 -39.68 41.38 49.48
CA GLN A 702 -39.36 42.32 48.41
C GLN A 702 -40.47 43.35 48.20
N LYS A 703 -41.75 42.90 48.11
CA LYS A 703 -42.91 43.79 47.97
C LYS A 703 -43.05 44.74 49.17
N ARG A 704 -42.87 44.25 50.42
CA ARG A 704 -42.88 45.10 51.63
C ARG A 704 -41.79 46.18 51.60
N ILE A 705 -40.59 45.89 51.07
CA ILE A 705 -39.52 46.90 50.95
C ILE A 705 -39.92 48.00 49.95
N VAL A 706 -40.47 47.63 48.79
CA VAL A 706 -40.91 48.60 47.77
C VAL A 706 -42.06 49.46 48.28
N GLU A 707 -43.08 48.85 48.89
CA GLU A 707 -44.20 49.56 49.53
C GLU A 707 -43.71 50.53 50.62
N ALA A 708 -42.79 50.07 51.49
CA ALA A 708 -42.16 50.93 52.49
C ALA A 708 -41.33 52.06 51.87
N ALA A 709 -40.73 51.89 50.69
CA ALA A 709 -40.03 52.96 49.96
C ALA A 709 -41.01 54.05 49.52
N HIS A 710 -42.12 53.65 48.89
CA HIS A 710 -43.20 54.55 48.50
C HIS A 710 -43.79 55.31 49.70
N ASN A 711 -43.96 54.64 50.86
CA ASN A 711 -44.57 55.25 52.05
C ASN A 711 -43.60 56.05 52.94
N THR A 712 -42.28 55.82 52.88
CA THR A 712 -41.32 56.51 53.78
C THR A 712 -40.89 57.88 53.23
N SER A 713 -41.20 58.97 53.92
CA SER A 713 -40.76 60.33 53.57
C SER A 713 -39.24 60.52 53.63
N SER A 714 -38.70 61.45 52.84
CA SER A 714 -37.26 61.79 52.89
C SER A 714 -36.92 62.49 54.23
N PRO A 715 -35.81 62.12 54.90
CA PRO A 715 -35.34 62.75 56.13
C PRO A 715 -34.52 64.04 55.89
N GLY A 716 -34.43 64.53 54.65
CA GLY A 716 -33.63 65.70 54.28
C GLY A 716 -32.35 65.37 53.49
N PRO A 717 -31.56 66.39 53.11
CA PRO A 717 -30.40 66.25 52.23
C PRO A 717 -29.23 65.50 52.90
N ASN A 718 -28.38 64.87 52.08
CA ASN A 718 -27.23 64.05 52.50
C ASN A 718 -27.57 62.83 53.40
N LEU A 719 -28.85 62.45 53.53
CA LEU A 719 -29.32 61.39 54.43
C LEU A 719 -29.89 60.16 53.70
N CYS A 720 -29.37 59.84 52.50
CA CYS A 720 -29.80 58.70 51.68
C CYS A 720 -29.72 57.35 52.44
N ALA A 721 -28.60 57.05 53.08
CA ALA A 721 -28.41 55.84 53.88
C ALA A 721 -29.38 55.76 55.09
N ARG A 722 -29.72 56.90 55.70
CA ARG A 722 -30.74 56.99 56.77
C ARG A 722 -32.14 56.74 56.24
N TRP A 723 -32.45 57.21 55.03
CA TRP A 723 -33.72 56.91 54.37
C TRP A 723 -33.85 55.42 54.05
N VAL A 724 -32.85 54.81 53.39
CA VAL A 724 -32.83 53.36 53.10
C VAL A 724 -32.95 52.53 54.39
N SER A 725 -32.22 52.89 55.44
CA SER A 725 -32.33 52.22 56.76
C SER A 725 -33.72 52.38 57.39
N THR A 726 -34.41 53.48 57.13
CA THR A 726 -35.79 53.72 57.60
C THR A 726 -36.80 52.91 56.79
N VAL A 727 -36.62 52.79 55.46
CA VAL A 727 -37.45 51.94 54.60
C VAL A 727 -37.39 50.48 55.04
N TYR A 728 -36.18 49.93 55.24
CA TYR A 728 -36.00 48.56 55.72
C TYR A 728 -36.63 48.33 57.11
N ARG A 729 -36.54 49.31 58.01
CA ARG A 729 -37.20 49.25 59.32
C ARG A 729 -38.72 49.23 59.17
N ASN A 730 -39.27 50.08 58.31
CA ASN A 730 -40.71 50.20 58.07
C ASN A 730 -41.28 48.96 57.37
N ALA A 731 -40.47 48.24 56.56
CA ALA A 731 -40.81 46.92 55.99
C ALA A 731 -40.76 45.75 57.01
N GLY A 732 -40.44 46.05 58.28
CA GLY A 732 -40.36 45.08 59.38
C GLY A 732 -38.99 44.40 59.56
N LEU A 733 -37.97 44.82 58.79
CA LEU A 733 -36.68 44.14 58.63
C LEU A 733 -35.54 44.75 59.47
N GLY A 734 -35.88 45.59 60.45
CA GLY A 734 -34.90 46.29 61.28
C GLY A 734 -34.16 47.43 60.58
N TYR A 735 -33.27 48.11 61.31
CA TYR A 735 -32.55 49.29 60.84
C TYR A 735 -31.09 48.94 60.56
N ILE A 736 -30.64 49.03 59.30
CA ILE A 736 -29.34 48.50 58.87
C ILE A 736 -28.14 49.42 59.23
N GLY A 737 -28.28 50.74 59.12
CA GLY A 737 -27.30 51.71 59.59
C GLY A 737 -26.00 51.80 58.77
N GLY A 738 -25.13 52.73 59.17
CA GLY A 738 -23.92 53.10 58.42
C GLY A 738 -24.16 54.13 57.31
N ASN A 739 -23.10 54.44 56.55
CA ASN A 739 -23.14 55.31 55.39
C ASN A 739 -23.42 54.51 54.10
N ALA A 740 -23.59 55.19 52.96
CA ALA A 740 -23.87 54.50 51.70
C ALA A 740 -22.70 53.62 51.23
N ASN A 741 -21.47 54.05 51.44
CA ASN A 741 -20.26 53.27 51.15
C ASN A 741 -20.06 52.09 52.12
N ASP A 742 -20.49 52.20 53.39
CA ASP A 742 -20.58 51.07 54.31
C ASP A 742 -21.56 50.02 53.79
N MET A 743 -22.75 50.46 53.35
CA MET A 743 -23.79 49.57 52.81
C MET A 743 -23.35 48.91 51.51
N TYR A 744 -22.72 49.66 50.59
CA TYR A 744 -22.11 49.11 49.38
C TYR A 744 -21.15 47.96 49.72
N ARG A 745 -20.16 48.21 50.60
CA ARG A 745 -19.14 47.21 50.97
C ARG A 745 -19.72 45.99 51.68
N LYS A 746 -20.75 46.16 52.52
CA LYS A 746 -21.29 45.11 53.41
C LYS A 746 -22.48 44.34 52.84
N HIS A 747 -23.23 44.90 51.88
CA HIS A 747 -24.54 44.37 51.46
C HIS A 747 -24.70 44.23 49.94
N THR A 748 -23.74 44.68 49.14
CA THR A 748 -23.70 44.37 47.70
C THR A 748 -22.80 43.18 47.42
N PHE A 749 -23.15 42.37 46.43
CA PHE A 749 -22.39 41.18 46.04
C PHE A 749 -22.21 41.03 44.52
N THR A 750 -23.02 41.73 43.73
CA THR A 750 -23.00 41.72 42.26
C THR A 750 -23.10 43.14 41.71
N SER A 751 -22.72 43.32 40.46
CA SER A 751 -22.94 44.52 39.65
C SER A 751 -23.71 44.21 38.37
N ASP A 752 -24.15 42.95 38.19
CA ASP A 752 -24.94 42.53 37.04
C ASP A 752 -26.41 42.91 37.22
N ILE A 753 -27.01 43.49 36.18
CA ILE A 753 -28.42 43.89 36.17
C ILE A 753 -29.34 42.66 36.12
N ALA A 754 -28.86 41.51 35.61
CA ALA A 754 -29.61 40.26 35.60
C ALA A 754 -29.89 39.69 37.01
N ASP A 755 -29.05 40.02 38.00
CA ASP A 755 -29.23 39.60 39.41
C ASP A 755 -30.21 40.51 40.19
N LEU A 756 -30.57 41.67 39.63
CA LEU A 756 -31.23 42.77 40.36
C LEU A 756 -32.70 42.47 40.68
N LYS A 757 -33.05 42.47 41.96
CA LYS A 757 -34.38 42.09 42.47
C LYS A 757 -35.03 43.18 43.32
N LEU A 758 -36.35 43.15 43.41
CA LEU A 758 -37.16 44.20 44.05
C LEU A 758 -36.73 44.41 45.51
N GLY A 759 -36.58 45.68 45.91
CA GLY A 759 -36.11 46.05 47.23
C GLY A 759 -34.60 45.96 47.47
N MET A 760 -33.79 45.46 46.54
CA MET A 760 -32.32 45.46 46.68
C MET A 760 -31.79 46.89 46.89
N LEU A 761 -30.69 47.00 47.65
CA LEU A 761 -29.89 48.22 47.68
C LEU A 761 -29.24 48.41 46.31
N VAL A 762 -29.31 49.64 45.79
CA VAL A 762 -28.51 50.10 44.65
C VAL A 762 -27.55 51.13 45.20
N ALA A 763 -26.26 50.79 45.26
CA ALA A 763 -25.26 51.57 45.99
C ALA A 763 -24.00 51.85 45.17
N VAL A 764 -23.23 52.87 45.56
CA VAL A 764 -21.90 53.17 45.03
C VAL A 764 -20.95 53.60 46.16
N GLU A 765 -19.68 53.18 46.07
CA GLU A 765 -18.67 53.41 47.11
C GLU A 765 -18.19 54.88 47.20
N SER A 766 -18.03 55.53 46.04
CA SER A 766 -17.72 56.96 45.93
C SER A 766 -18.63 57.55 44.84
N SER A 767 -19.48 58.50 45.22
CA SER A 767 -20.51 59.03 44.33
C SER A 767 -19.98 60.15 43.44
N SER A 768 -20.24 60.01 42.14
CA SER A 768 -19.78 60.90 41.07
C SER A 768 -20.62 62.18 40.91
N SER A 769 -21.65 62.37 41.75
CA SER A 769 -22.63 63.48 41.73
C SER A 769 -22.08 64.89 42.05
N GLY A 770 -20.78 65.12 41.90
CA GLY A 770 -20.08 66.38 42.22
C GLY A 770 -19.96 66.71 43.72
N SER A 771 -20.90 66.26 44.56
CA SER A 771 -20.94 66.61 45.99
C SER A 771 -19.76 66.05 46.80
N ARG A 772 -19.21 66.88 47.71
CA ARG A 772 -18.11 66.47 48.62
C ARG A 772 -18.52 65.29 49.51
N MET A 773 -19.77 65.28 50.00
CA MET A 773 -20.27 64.19 50.85
C MET A 773 -20.44 62.90 50.05
N GLY A 774 -20.96 62.96 48.82
CA GLY A 774 -21.08 61.79 47.95
C GLY A 774 -19.72 61.15 47.62
N LYS A 775 -18.69 61.95 47.35
CA LYS A 775 -17.33 61.43 47.10
C LYS A 775 -16.73 60.68 48.29
N ILE A 776 -17.04 61.09 49.52
CA ILE A 776 -16.50 60.48 50.75
C ILE A 776 -17.35 59.28 51.21
N TYR A 777 -18.68 59.43 51.19
CA TYR A 777 -19.62 58.52 51.85
C TYR A 777 -20.45 57.66 50.89
N GLY A 778 -20.26 57.79 49.58
CA GLY A 778 -21.01 57.05 48.56
C GLY A 778 -22.41 57.62 48.29
N HIS A 779 -23.25 56.84 47.60
CA HIS A 779 -24.69 57.10 47.49
C HIS A 779 -25.47 55.78 47.44
N VAL A 780 -26.74 55.78 47.88
CA VAL A 780 -27.56 54.57 47.96
C VAL A 780 -29.06 54.86 47.77
N GLY A 781 -29.69 54.01 46.97
CA GLY A 781 -31.14 53.93 46.79
C GLY A 781 -31.64 52.48 46.91
N ILE A 782 -32.89 52.27 46.54
CA ILE A 782 -33.58 50.98 46.53
C ILE A 782 -34.13 50.74 45.13
N TYR A 783 -33.92 49.54 44.57
CA TYR A 783 -34.55 49.14 43.31
C TYR A 783 -36.04 48.87 43.52
N ILE A 784 -36.91 49.55 42.78
CA ILE A 784 -38.37 49.46 42.94
C ILE A 784 -39.09 48.69 41.83
N GLY A 785 -38.36 48.21 40.81
CA GLY A 785 -38.91 47.50 39.66
C GLY A 785 -38.84 48.31 38.37
N ASP A 786 -39.21 47.68 37.25
CA ASP A 786 -39.26 48.29 35.90
C ASP A 786 -37.99 49.08 35.48
N GLY A 787 -36.81 48.65 35.93
CA GLY A 787 -35.58 49.40 35.66
C GLY A 787 -35.47 50.74 36.40
N LYS A 788 -36.21 50.94 37.52
CA LYS A 788 -36.27 52.19 38.29
C LYS A 788 -35.65 52.05 39.68
N VAL A 789 -34.96 53.10 40.12
CA VAL A 789 -34.37 53.23 41.46
C VAL A 789 -35.05 54.39 42.18
N MET A 790 -35.42 54.19 43.44
CA MET A 790 -35.88 55.25 44.33
C MET A 790 -34.80 55.58 45.36
N ASP A 791 -34.47 56.85 45.51
CA ASP A 791 -33.43 57.33 46.43
C ASP A 791 -33.80 58.68 47.07
N SER A 792 -33.00 59.12 48.05
CA SER A 792 -33.27 60.32 48.84
C SER A 792 -32.12 61.33 48.77
N VAL A 793 -32.29 62.34 47.91
CA VAL A 793 -31.34 63.45 47.69
C VAL A 793 -31.64 64.71 48.53
N GLY A 794 -32.70 64.68 49.32
CA GLY A 794 -33.29 65.83 50.02
C GLY A 794 -34.82 65.83 49.90
N TYR A 795 -35.30 65.26 48.80
CA TYR A 795 -36.63 64.73 48.55
C TYR A 795 -36.49 63.29 48.02
N LYS A 796 -37.59 62.56 47.87
CA LYS A 796 -37.57 61.25 47.18
C LYS A 796 -37.49 61.46 45.68
N LYS A 797 -36.41 61.00 45.06
CA LYS A 797 -36.29 60.90 43.60
C LYS A 797 -36.65 59.48 43.17
N ILE A 798 -37.29 59.36 42.01
CA ILE A 798 -37.30 58.13 41.22
C ILE A 798 -36.53 58.45 39.92
N SER A 799 -35.63 57.56 39.52
CA SER A 799 -34.86 57.66 38.28
C SER A 799 -34.77 56.29 37.60
N THR A 800 -34.43 56.23 36.31
CA THR A 800 -34.05 54.95 35.71
C THR A 800 -32.71 54.48 36.28
N LEU A 801 -32.48 53.17 36.29
CA LEU A 801 -31.23 52.58 36.73
C LEU A 801 -30.05 53.12 35.92
N GLU A 802 -30.23 53.32 34.62
CA GLU A 802 -29.24 53.94 33.74
C GLU A 802 -28.94 55.40 34.12
N GLU A 803 -29.97 56.21 34.39
CA GLU A 803 -29.80 57.59 34.84
C GLU A 803 -29.09 57.65 36.21
N TRP A 804 -29.45 56.74 37.13
CA TRP A 804 -28.83 56.61 38.43
C TRP A 804 -27.34 56.26 38.30
N ILE A 805 -27.00 55.20 37.55
CA ILE A 805 -25.62 54.79 37.29
C ILE A 805 -24.84 55.92 36.60
N LYS A 806 -25.41 56.56 35.56
CA LYS A 806 -24.78 57.68 34.85
C LYS A 806 -24.54 58.90 35.76
N THR A 807 -25.37 59.12 36.76
CA THR A 807 -25.24 60.24 37.72
C THR A 807 -24.23 59.95 38.83
N TYR A 808 -24.20 58.70 39.33
CA TYR A 808 -23.52 58.37 40.58
C TYR A 808 -22.26 57.50 40.41
N CYS A 809 -22.11 56.75 39.32
CA CYS A 809 -21.11 55.68 39.17
C CYS A 809 -19.97 55.93 38.15
N GLN A 810 -19.81 57.15 37.64
CA GLN A 810 -18.77 57.50 36.64
C GLN A 810 -17.31 57.23 37.10
N HIS A 811 -17.06 57.10 38.41
CA HIS A 811 -15.73 56.87 38.99
C HIS A 811 -15.68 55.66 39.94
N SER A 812 -16.78 54.92 40.07
CA SER A 812 -16.89 53.75 40.95
C SER A 812 -18.12 52.93 40.54
N PRO A 813 -17.98 51.61 40.32
CA PRO A 813 -19.08 50.80 39.80
C PRO A 813 -20.26 50.72 40.79
N VAL A 814 -21.46 50.53 40.25
CA VAL A 814 -22.65 50.22 41.04
C VAL A 814 -22.53 48.85 41.70
N GLY A 815 -23.16 48.68 42.85
CA GLY A 815 -23.32 47.40 43.53
C GLY A 815 -24.78 47.15 43.90
N PHE A 816 -25.21 45.89 43.76
CA PHE A 816 -26.54 45.40 44.08
C PHE A 816 -26.50 44.32 45.16
N GLY A 817 -27.52 44.28 46.02
CA GLY A 817 -27.72 43.18 46.96
C GLY A 817 -28.70 43.48 48.12
N TYR A 818 -28.72 42.59 49.10
CA TYR A 818 -29.58 42.66 50.29
C TYR A 818 -28.77 42.63 51.59
N PRO A 819 -29.26 43.26 52.67
CA PRO A 819 -28.67 43.13 54.00
C PRO A 819 -29.10 41.79 54.65
N PRO A 820 -28.35 41.27 55.65
CA PRO A 820 -28.63 39.98 56.30
C PRO A 820 -29.99 39.87 57.03
N SER A 821 -30.77 40.94 57.13
CA SER A 821 -32.06 40.94 57.81
C SER A 821 -33.24 40.49 56.93
N VAL A 822 -33.07 40.40 55.61
CA VAL A 822 -34.14 39.93 54.70
C VAL A 822 -34.47 38.44 54.83
N GLU A 823 -33.54 37.65 55.36
CA GLU A 823 -33.68 36.19 55.53
C GLU A 823 -34.27 35.79 56.89
N LYS A 824 -34.53 36.76 57.78
CA LYS A 824 -34.97 36.49 59.16
C LYS A 824 -36.48 36.63 59.40
N LYS A 825 -37.27 37.07 58.41
CA LYS A 825 -38.74 37.32 58.51
C LYS A 825 -39.51 37.27 57.17
#